data_AF-A0A9W8J3B7-F1
#
_entry.id   AF-A0A9W8J3B7-F1
#
_cell.length_a   1.000
_cell.length_b   1.000
_cell.length_c   1.000
_cell.angle_alpha   90.00
_cell.angle_beta   90.00
_cell.angle_gamma   90.00
#
_symmetry.space_group_name_H-M   'P 1'
#
loop_
_entity.id
_entity.type
_entity.pdbx_description
1 polymer ?
#
loop_
_entity_poly.entity_id
_entity_poly.type
_entity_poly.pdbx_seq_one_letter_code
_entity_poly.pdbx_strand_id
1 'polypeptide(L)'
;MVNAPPTPPPLSTTELQDAARASSSQNTTETQSTTPDVYQLRFPAIVDAVSRSDYRAVARIAEEIDLTDQTPPARYALARLPDIHASLPLSKLLAGLVNVTLNRVHPQVYATATSLVELVSQPDFFHQELALVLTKLATVFMDRFRLRTFELLSKAYSSLPLTLAESYLGVSGSLILEEAGKNGWTYDASSQILKPKARAKAEANFKGCMRVILPAANFRLCWYLLILQVFMTQGSTSEEGACAPVAGSSGMATETLDADTTADRWVDLQFTWAGKAFKLTIADSDRVFDLKTSLRDLTKVPIERQKILGLVKGKLPPDQARVADLGLTPGKKFSLIGTPEGDEIKDPSKLESLPDVVNDLDVDFTENMAASNRYQHDARNIRKVKEMTAKLNVNIITPLRPGKRLLVLDIDYTILDTKPLTSGSLPPSECARPYLHEFLEAIYPHYDICIWSQTSWIWLETKLVELGMIGSDKNYHISFVLDKTSMFTVFTEREGKPWQHSVKALQIIWNHFPEYNASNTVHVDDLSRNFALNPREGIKIHAFKNAHTSEAMADRELEKLTRYLVHISSLDDFRTIAHKVFPGGNFDKKQDSSLAITAIRETFEESGLLLASSFADSSVMNSSATVSEKVLDEERFAIHQQKKLFQDFLSEHNLRPDVAALMPFTEWITPVGPPKRFRTQFFVTFLTPSPSSGFSSGKKQERLPTPDGGQEVIAARFIHPAEALEEHKAQKMSFMPPQFYILSTLAEILKGSVNTAEQRERVEALSAGAFGKLVINPLAIGKDDTGRQILAYEGDEGRGGPKGRLHRAMVQFGKGTVAQITLVRNFDISKDIEPATFNMPSSKL
;
A
#
# COMPACT_ATOMS: atom_id res chain seq x y z
N MET A 1 -63.92 -0.13 -14.61
CA MET A 1 -64.06 0.16 -13.12
C MET A 1 -62.69 0.14 -12.45
N VAL A 2 -61.94 1.31 -12.61
CA VAL A 2 -61.36 2.45 -11.86
C VAL A 2 -59.83 2.26 -11.80
N ASN A 3 -59.05 2.83 -12.85
CA ASN A 3 -57.82 3.61 -13.03
C ASN A 3 -57.31 4.21 -11.72
N ALA A 4 -56.43 3.41 -11.04
CA ALA A 4 -55.57 3.95 -9.95
C ALA A 4 -54.59 4.99 -10.51
N PRO A 5 -54.42 6.14 -9.90
CA PRO A 5 -53.60 7.28 -10.30
C PRO A 5 -52.10 6.93 -10.35
N PRO A 6 -51.26 7.54 -11.35
CA PRO A 6 -49.80 7.42 -11.48
C PRO A 6 -49.08 7.95 -10.23
N THR A 7 -48.33 7.08 -9.53
CA THR A 7 -47.38 7.30 -8.42
C THR A 7 -46.56 8.58 -8.64
N PRO A 8 -46.57 9.60 -7.77
CA PRO A 8 -45.77 10.82 -7.85
C PRO A 8 -44.26 10.52 -7.74
N PRO A 9 -43.35 11.35 -8.50
CA PRO A 9 -41.90 11.24 -8.46
C PRO A 9 -41.33 11.48 -7.05
N PRO A 10 -40.31 10.63 -6.61
CA PRO A 10 -39.69 10.61 -5.28
C PRO A 10 -39.17 12.01 -4.88
N LEU A 11 -39.55 12.62 -3.80
CA LEU A 11 -39.30 14.02 -3.34
C LEU A 11 -38.42 14.00 -2.09
N SER A 12 -37.67 12.74 -1.79
CA SER A 12 -36.71 12.89 -0.68
C SER A 12 -35.41 12.14 -1.02
N THR A 13 -34.21 12.67 -0.67
CA THR A 13 -32.81 12.24 -0.85
C THR A 13 -32.63 10.77 -0.44
N THR A 14 -33.51 10.21 0.32
CA THR A 14 -33.39 8.81 0.80
C THR A 14 -34.16 7.87 -0.14
N GLU A 15 -35.14 8.36 -0.96
CA GLU A 15 -35.93 7.57 -1.94
C GLU A 15 -35.29 7.60 -3.33
N LEU A 16 -34.32 8.60 -3.54
CA LEU A 16 -33.46 8.64 -4.75
C LEU A 16 -32.25 7.73 -4.60
N GLN A 17 -31.88 7.35 -3.28
CA GLN A 17 -30.72 6.49 -2.96
C GLN A 17 -31.12 5.01 -2.97
N ASP A 18 -32.43 4.70 -2.87
CA ASP A 18 -32.93 3.31 -2.87
C ASP A 18 -33.37 2.88 -4.27
N ALA A 19 -33.67 3.94 -5.22
CA ALA A 19 -33.92 3.66 -6.66
C ALA A 19 -32.60 3.56 -7.43
N ALA A 20 -31.41 4.12 -6.85
CA ALA A 20 -30.05 4.07 -7.44
C ALA A 20 -29.30 2.81 -6.98
N ARG A 21 -29.84 2.03 -5.94
CA ARG A 21 -29.24 0.78 -5.44
C ARG A 21 -29.85 -0.43 -6.15
N ALA A 22 -30.94 -0.18 -6.99
CA ALA A 22 -31.55 -1.31 -7.72
C ALA A 22 -31.20 -1.22 -9.21
N SER A 23 -30.20 -0.19 -9.65
CA SER A 23 -29.78 -0.10 -11.06
C SER A 23 -28.25 -0.12 -11.15
N SER A 24 -27.46 -0.64 -10.14
CA SER A 24 -25.99 -0.64 -10.32
C SER A 24 -25.47 -2.07 -10.28
N SER A 25 -25.87 -2.97 -11.18
CA SER A 25 -25.06 -4.11 -11.66
C SER A 25 -24.58 -3.85 -13.08
N GLN A 26 -23.56 -2.95 -13.22
CA GLN A 26 -22.86 -3.00 -14.52
C GLN A 26 -21.54 -2.23 -14.41
N ASN A 27 -20.40 -2.88 -14.12
CA ASN A 27 -18.94 -2.95 -14.27
C ASN A 27 -18.45 -2.26 -15.54
N THR A 28 -17.91 -0.96 -15.50
CA THR A 28 -17.24 -0.20 -16.58
C THR A 28 -15.73 -0.21 -16.35
N THR A 29 -14.85 -0.91 -17.25
CA THR A 29 -13.48 -1.19 -17.72
C THR A 29 -13.05 -0.08 -18.69
N GLU A 30 -11.94 0.71 -18.35
CA GLU A 30 -11.06 1.63 -19.12
C GLU A 30 -9.84 0.88 -19.64
N THR A 31 -9.43 0.73 -21.04
CA THR A 31 -8.60 0.55 -22.25
C THR A 31 -7.28 1.34 -22.15
N GLN A 32 -5.92 0.77 -22.13
CA GLN A 32 -4.47 0.81 -22.35
C GLN A 32 -4.14 0.83 -23.85
N SER A 33 -3.64 1.90 -24.64
CA SER A 33 -2.95 2.21 -25.92
C SER A 33 -1.46 1.83 -25.83
N THR A 34 -0.85 0.71 -26.39
CA THR A 34 0.43 0.07 -26.75
C THR A 34 0.93 0.63 -28.08
N THR A 35 1.25 1.95 -28.44
CA THR A 35 2.14 2.34 -29.57
C THR A 35 3.38 3.03 -29.02
N PRO A 36 4.71 2.56 -29.41
CA PRO A 36 5.93 3.34 -29.12
C PRO A 36 5.71 4.85 -29.35
N ASP A 37 6.01 5.66 -28.27
CA ASP A 37 5.84 7.13 -28.15
C ASP A 37 6.37 7.84 -29.41
N VAL A 38 5.60 8.10 -30.46
CA VAL A 38 5.80 8.86 -31.71
C VAL A 38 6.86 9.96 -31.50
N TYR A 39 7.19 10.26 -30.18
CA TYR A 39 8.16 11.35 -29.90
C TYR A 39 9.59 10.81 -29.83
N GLN A 40 9.77 9.50 -29.52
CA GLN A 40 11.08 8.82 -29.46
C GLN A 40 11.58 8.42 -30.85
N LEU A 41 10.64 8.37 -31.83
CA LEU A 41 11.04 7.95 -33.20
C LEU A 41 11.31 9.17 -34.07
N ARG A 42 10.82 10.41 -33.65
CA ARG A 42 10.91 11.51 -34.62
C ARG A 42 11.78 12.64 -34.08
N PHE A 43 12.29 12.43 -32.83
CA PHE A 43 13.16 13.39 -32.11
C PHE A 43 14.53 13.53 -32.79
N PRO A 44 14.98 12.52 -33.39
CA PRO A 44 16.27 12.69 -34.10
C PRO A 44 16.08 13.44 -35.44
N ALA A 45 14.94 13.35 -36.03
CA ALA A 45 14.61 14.07 -37.28
C ALA A 45 14.36 15.56 -37.01
N ILE A 46 13.88 15.88 -35.80
CA ILE A 46 13.69 17.29 -35.37
C ILE A 46 15.05 17.91 -35.02
N VAL A 47 15.86 17.08 -34.47
CA VAL A 47 17.22 17.54 -34.10
C VAL A 47 18.07 17.74 -35.35
N ASP A 48 17.80 16.89 -36.35
CA ASP A 48 18.54 16.96 -37.64
C ASP A 48 18.03 18.17 -38.47
N ALA A 49 16.75 18.47 -38.51
CA ALA A 49 16.15 19.62 -39.24
C ALA A 49 16.54 20.95 -38.59
N VAL A 50 16.72 20.77 -37.30
CA VAL A 50 17.12 21.96 -36.50
C VAL A 50 18.62 22.20 -36.66
N SER A 51 19.31 21.18 -36.81
CA SER A 51 20.77 21.33 -36.99
C SER A 51 21.09 21.86 -38.39
N ARG A 52 20.13 21.75 -39.30
CA ARG A 52 20.34 22.28 -40.67
C ARG A 52 19.59 23.59 -40.86
N SER A 53 19.00 24.11 -39.79
CA SER A 53 18.26 25.39 -39.80
C SER A 53 17.06 25.33 -40.75
N ASP A 54 16.58 24.19 -41.05
CA ASP A 54 15.40 24.02 -41.94
C ASP A 54 14.12 23.93 -41.09
N TYR A 55 13.50 25.21 -40.75
CA TYR A 55 12.47 25.37 -39.70
C TYR A 55 11.07 25.21 -40.31
N ARG A 56 11.05 25.02 -41.67
CA ARG A 56 9.84 24.56 -42.40
C ARG A 56 9.66 23.05 -42.27
N ALA A 57 10.70 22.29 -42.10
CA ALA A 57 10.74 20.82 -41.87
C ALA A 57 10.41 20.49 -40.40
N VAL A 58 10.66 21.48 -39.53
CA VAL A 58 10.35 21.32 -38.09
C VAL A 58 8.84 21.55 -37.88
N ALA A 59 8.30 22.42 -38.63
CA ALA A 59 6.86 22.73 -38.57
C ALA A 59 6.05 21.63 -39.26
N ARG A 60 6.53 21.01 -40.24
CA ARG A 60 5.90 19.88 -40.94
C ARG A 60 5.94 18.60 -40.09
N ILE A 61 7.13 18.36 -39.32
CA ILE A 61 7.33 17.20 -38.43
C ILE A 61 6.44 17.36 -37.18
N ALA A 62 6.24 18.68 -36.84
CA ALA A 62 5.38 19.03 -35.69
C ALA A 62 3.90 18.89 -36.07
N GLU A 63 3.56 19.05 -37.30
CA GLU A 63 2.18 18.89 -37.80
C GLU A 63 1.85 17.40 -38.02
N GLU A 64 2.84 16.54 -38.27
CA GLU A 64 2.70 15.09 -38.51
C GLU A 64 2.65 14.32 -37.19
N ILE A 65 3.18 14.89 -35.96
CA ILE A 65 3.22 14.32 -34.60
C ILE A 65 1.92 14.65 -33.87
N ASP A 66 1.06 15.47 -34.50
CA ASP A 66 -0.25 15.90 -33.96
C ASP A 66 -1.33 14.92 -34.41
N LEU A 67 -1.11 13.54 -34.15
CA LEU A 67 -2.33 12.69 -34.11
C LEU A 67 -2.38 11.94 -32.78
N THR A 68 -2.35 12.71 -31.49
CA THR A 68 -3.03 11.97 -30.39
C THR A 68 -2.86 12.74 -29.09
N ASP A 69 -3.05 14.13 -28.89
CA ASP A 69 -3.44 14.82 -27.64
C ASP A 69 -2.77 14.20 -26.42
N GLN A 70 -1.40 14.10 -26.12
CA GLN A 70 -0.76 13.59 -24.88
C GLN A 70 0.00 14.74 -24.19
N THR A 71 -0.49 15.71 -23.18
CA THR A 71 -0.25 16.97 -22.45
C THR A 71 0.58 16.72 -21.18
N PRO A 72 0.94 15.62 -20.56
CA PRO A 72 1.61 15.39 -19.27
C PRO A 72 3.12 15.19 -19.45
N PRO A 73 3.70 14.81 -20.58
CA PRO A 73 5.16 14.67 -20.77
C PRO A 73 5.81 16.01 -21.08
N ALA A 74 5.12 16.94 -21.59
CA ALA A 74 5.60 18.30 -21.91
C ALA A 74 5.64 19.17 -20.66
N ARG A 75 4.84 18.96 -19.64
CA ARG A 75 4.81 19.62 -18.31
C ARG A 75 5.97 19.13 -17.43
N TYR A 76 6.52 18.03 -17.63
CA TYR A 76 7.54 17.32 -16.80
C TYR A 76 8.94 17.63 -17.29
N ALA A 77 9.02 18.05 -18.59
CA ALA A 77 10.31 18.56 -19.13
C ALA A 77 10.55 20.00 -18.67
N LEU A 78 9.51 20.71 -18.22
CA LEU A 78 9.58 22.12 -17.78
C LEU A 78 9.89 22.20 -16.28
N ALA A 79 9.51 21.23 -15.44
CA ALA A 79 9.73 21.20 -13.97
C ALA A 79 11.15 20.78 -13.63
N ARG A 80 11.93 20.40 -14.63
CA ARG A 80 13.31 19.94 -14.43
C ARG A 80 14.30 21.06 -14.79
N LEU A 81 13.74 22.36 -15.06
CA LEU A 81 14.66 23.48 -15.39
C LEU A 81 15.12 24.17 -14.10
N PRO A 82 16.39 24.44 -13.88
CA PRO A 82 16.95 25.05 -12.66
C PRO A 82 16.19 26.34 -12.29
N ASP A 83 15.85 26.69 -10.91
CA ASP A 83 15.13 27.72 -10.14
C ASP A 83 15.53 29.13 -10.58
N ILE A 84 16.46 29.37 -11.59
CA ILE A 84 16.85 30.75 -11.90
C ILE A 84 16.05 31.24 -13.11
N HIS A 85 15.06 30.39 -13.66
CA HIS A 85 14.47 30.73 -14.99
C HIS A 85 12.94 30.76 -14.87
N ALA A 86 12.31 30.16 -13.70
CA ALA A 86 10.90 30.38 -13.31
C ALA A 86 10.65 31.83 -12.90
N SER A 87 11.81 32.65 -12.81
CA SER A 87 11.65 34.03 -12.30
C SER A 87 11.65 35.03 -13.48
N LEU A 88 11.75 34.53 -14.80
CA LEU A 88 11.75 35.48 -15.94
C LEU A 88 10.31 35.87 -16.28
N PRO A 89 10.18 37.11 -16.61
CA PRO A 89 8.85 37.71 -16.81
C PRO A 89 8.05 36.96 -17.90
N LEU A 90 8.67 36.46 -18.99
CA LEU A 90 7.93 35.72 -20.04
C LEU A 90 7.51 34.35 -19.53
N SER A 91 8.36 33.74 -18.75
CA SER A 91 8.05 32.41 -18.17
C SER A 91 6.99 32.52 -17.08
N LYS A 92 6.94 33.60 -16.37
CA LYS A 92 5.93 33.81 -15.31
C LYS A 92 4.56 34.11 -15.92
N LEU A 93 4.62 34.82 -16.98
CA LEU A 93 3.33 35.20 -17.59
C LEU A 93 2.74 34.03 -18.38
N LEU A 94 3.58 33.19 -18.92
CA LEU A 94 3.06 32.02 -19.66
C LEU A 94 2.59 30.94 -18.67
N ALA A 95 3.32 30.79 -17.60
CA ALA A 95 2.87 29.85 -16.56
C ALA A 95 1.62 30.38 -15.83
N GLY A 96 1.65 31.64 -15.63
CA GLY A 96 0.47 32.29 -15.00
C GLY A 96 -0.77 32.16 -15.89
N LEU A 97 -0.66 32.29 -17.22
CA LEU A 97 -1.83 32.19 -18.12
C LEU A 97 -2.39 30.76 -18.13
N VAL A 98 -1.54 29.84 -17.91
CA VAL A 98 -1.99 28.44 -17.84
C VAL A 98 -2.71 28.20 -16.50
N ASN A 99 -2.11 28.70 -15.56
CA ASN A 99 -2.67 28.49 -14.21
C ASN A 99 -4.04 29.16 -14.07
N VAL A 100 -4.18 30.40 -14.51
CA VAL A 100 -5.45 31.14 -14.33
C VAL A 100 -6.52 30.56 -15.26
N THR A 101 -6.11 29.94 -16.39
CA THR A 101 -7.07 29.29 -17.30
C THR A 101 -7.56 27.96 -16.72
N LEU A 102 -6.66 27.28 -16.03
CA LEU A 102 -7.05 25.99 -15.42
C LEU A 102 -7.95 26.22 -14.21
N ASN A 103 -7.71 27.29 -13.60
CA ASN A 103 -8.48 27.53 -12.37
C ASN A 103 -9.73 28.35 -12.68
N ARG A 104 -9.96 28.51 -13.94
CA ARG A 104 -11.18 29.14 -14.47
C ARG A 104 -11.40 30.52 -13.87
N VAL A 105 -10.24 31.19 -13.62
CA VAL A 105 -10.35 32.60 -13.18
C VAL A 105 -10.42 33.51 -14.42
N HIS A 106 -11.62 33.68 -15.09
CA HIS A 106 -11.88 34.20 -16.46
C HIS A 106 -11.38 35.64 -16.59
N PRO A 107 -11.60 36.52 -15.64
CA PRO A 107 -11.09 37.90 -15.81
C PRO A 107 -9.56 37.95 -15.83
N GLN A 108 -8.92 37.05 -15.14
CA GLN A 108 -7.45 37.06 -15.06
C GLN A 108 -6.82 36.37 -16.28
N VAL A 109 -7.62 35.56 -16.99
CA VAL A 109 -7.09 34.92 -18.22
C VAL A 109 -6.84 35.99 -19.29
N TYR A 110 -7.77 36.89 -19.42
CA TYR A 110 -7.63 37.94 -20.45
C TYR A 110 -6.59 38.98 -20.03
N ALA A 111 -6.57 39.27 -18.73
CA ALA A 111 -5.57 40.23 -18.23
C ALA A 111 -4.15 39.68 -18.39
N THR A 112 -3.99 38.39 -18.12
CA THR A 112 -2.64 37.79 -18.20
C THR A 112 -2.21 37.64 -19.66
N ALA A 113 -3.11 37.26 -20.54
CA ALA A 113 -2.79 37.14 -21.98
C ALA A 113 -2.42 38.51 -22.57
N THR A 114 -3.11 39.55 -22.15
CA THR A 114 -2.78 40.92 -22.60
C THR A 114 -1.40 41.35 -22.07
N SER A 115 -1.14 41.01 -20.83
CA SER A 115 0.19 41.32 -20.25
C SER A 115 1.31 40.60 -21.00
N LEU A 116 0.97 39.39 -21.50
CA LEU A 116 1.96 38.64 -22.31
C LEU A 116 2.21 39.33 -23.64
N VAL A 117 1.18 39.79 -24.24
CA VAL A 117 1.35 40.49 -25.54
C VAL A 117 2.09 41.81 -25.31
N GLU A 118 1.82 42.48 -24.20
CA GLU A 118 2.53 43.74 -23.89
C GLU A 118 4.02 43.49 -23.66
N LEU A 119 4.27 42.37 -22.97
CA LEU A 119 5.68 42.06 -22.67
C LEU A 119 6.45 41.77 -23.97
N VAL A 120 5.77 41.11 -24.92
CA VAL A 120 6.56 40.66 -26.10
C VAL A 120 6.53 41.78 -27.15
N SER A 121 5.73 42.82 -26.93
CA SER A 121 5.66 43.93 -27.89
C SER A 121 6.64 45.03 -27.49
N GLN A 122 7.36 44.82 -26.31
CA GLN A 122 8.36 45.84 -25.90
C GLN A 122 9.56 45.87 -26.86
N PRO A 123 10.05 47.07 -27.22
CA PRO A 123 11.15 47.22 -28.19
C PRO A 123 12.42 46.48 -27.73
N ASP A 124 12.52 46.10 -26.42
CA ASP A 124 13.73 45.44 -25.88
C ASP A 124 13.52 43.94 -25.72
N PHE A 125 12.46 43.42 -26.31
CA PHE A 125 12.26 41.95 -26.23
C PHE A 125 13.32 41.24 -27.08
N PHE A 126 13.93 40.21 -26.59
CA PHE A 126 15.24 39.66 -27.01
C PHE A 126 15.10 38.93 -28.34
N HIS A 127 13.68 38.94 -28.88
CA HIS A 127 13.58 38.22 -30.18
C HIS A 127 12.29 38.67 -30.88
N GLN A 128 12.44 39.26 -32.04
CA GLN A 128 11.32 39.96 -32.71
C GLN A 128 10.44 38.96 -33.47
N GLU A 129 10.91 37.87 -34.01
CA GLU A 129 10.09 36.83 -34.67
C GLU A 129 9.32 35.99 -33.65
N LEU A 130 9.91 35.80 -32.55
CA LEU A 130 9.24 35.09 -31.45
C LEU A 130 8.16 35.98 -30.85
N ALA A 131 8.40 37.18 -30.80
CA ALA A 131 7.39 38.14 -30.32
C ALA A 131 6.17 38.18 -31.24
N LEU A 132 6.39 38.02 -32.58
CA LEU A 132 5.26 38.03 -33.52
C LEU A 132 4.44 36.73 -33.41
N VAL A 133 5.08 35.70 -33.12
CA VAL A 133 4.39 34.41 -33.01
C VAL A 133 3.61 34.35 -31.69
N LEU A 134 4.22 34.85 -30.68
CA LEU A 134 3.55 34.76 -29.36
C LEU A 134 2.38 35.76 -29.30
N THR A 135 2.50 36.80 -30.00
CA THR A 135 1.38 37.76 -30.08
C THR A 135 0.21 37.16 -30.87
N LYS A 136 0.54 36.51 -31.91
CA LYS A 136 -0.54 35.89 -32.71
C LYS A 136 -1.19 34.73 -31.95
N LEU A 137 -0.43 34.07 -31.23
CA LEU A 137 -0.96 32.89 -30.50
C LEU A 137 -1.82 33.34 -29.32
N ALA A 138 -1.34 34.33 -28.66
CA ALA A 138 -2.11 34.84 -27.51
C ALA A 138 -3.44 35.45 -27.99
N THR A 139 -3.44 36.05 -29.17
CA THR A 139 -4.67 36.66 -29.70
C THR A 139 -5.65 35.56 -30.13
N VAL A 140 -5.10 34.54 -30.75
CA VAL A 140 -5.98 33.42 -31.17
C VAL A 140 -6.50 32.68 -29.94
N PHE A 141 -5.72 32.54 -28.99
CA PHE A 141 -6.16 31.86 -27.75
C PHE A 141 -7.30 32.64 -27.09
N MET A 142 -7.15 33.92 -26.93
CA MET A 142 -8.18 34.72 -26.25
C MET A 142 -9.50 34.68 -27.03
N ASP A 143 -9.36 34.68 -28.38
CA ASP A 143 -10.59 34.65 -29.20
C ASP A 143 -11.30 33.30 -29.05
N ARG A 144 -10.56 32.27 -28.99
CA ARG A 144 -11.19 30.93 -28.89
C ARG A 144 -11.71 30.68 -27.47
N PHE A 145 -10.93 31.12 -26.57
CA PHE A 145 -11.37 30.98 -25.17
C PHE A 145 -12.69 31.75 -24.95
N ARG A 146 -12.81 32.85 -25.52
CA ARG A 146 -14.03 33.66 -25.35
C ARG A 146 -15.22 33.01 -26.08
N LEU A 147 -14.99 32.54 -27.20
CA LEU A 147 -16.08 31.89 -27.96
C LEU A 147 -16.60 30.64 -27.22
N ARG A 148 -15.78 29.94 -26.75
CA ARG A 148 -16.22 28.73 -26.03
C ARG A 148 -16.94 29.09 -24.72
N THR A 149 -16.31 29.98 -24.00
CA THR A 149 -16.98 30.44 -22.76
C THR A 149 -18.39 30.97 -23.04
N PHE A 150 -18.49 31.65 -24.17
CA PHE A 150 -19.82 32.17 -24.55
C PHE A 150 -20.79 31.02 -24.83
N GLU A 151 -20.36 29.92 -25.42
CA GLU A 151 -21.21 28.75 -25.69
C GLU A 151 -21.61 28.05 -24.38
N LEU A 152 -20.74 27.98 -23.55
CA LEU A 152 -21.01 27.26 -22.30
C LEU A 152 -22.00 28.06 -21.43
N LEU A 153 -21.85 29.34 -21.49
CA LEU A 153 -22.77 30.18 -20.69
C LEU A 153 -24.19 30.06 -21.24
N SER A 154 -24.24 29.82 -22.54
CA SER A 154 -25.59 29.69 -23.13
C SER A 154 -26.25 28.38 -22.72
N LYS A 155 -25.43 27.42 -22.32
CA LYS A 155 -25.99 26.12 -21.87
C LYS A 155 -26.24 26.14 -20.36
N ALA A 156 -25.54 26.93 -19.73
CA ALA A 156 -25.50 26.77 -18.26
C ALA A 156 -26.50 27.74 -17.61
N TYR A 157 -26.96 28.74 -18.41
CA TYR A 157 -27.80 29.74 -17.71
C TYR A 157 -29.07 29.98 -18.54
N SER A 158 -30.18 29.89 -17.89
CA SER A 158 -31.47 30.22 -18.53
C SER A 158 -31.70 31.73 -18.55
N SER A 159 -31.03 32.47 -17.69
CA SER A 159 -30.95 33.94 -17.68
C SER A 159 -29.63 34.39 -17.04
N LEU A 160 -29.04 35.45 -17.66
CA LEU A 160 -27.67 35.83 -17.23
C LEU A 160 -27.57 37.36 -17.21
N PRO A 161 -27.20 37.85 -15.93
CA PRO A 161 -27.01 39.30 -15.89
C PRO A 161 -25.85 39.74 -16.80
N LEU A 162 -26.02 40.98 -17.45
CA LEU A 162 -25.02 41.48 -18.42
C LEU A 162 -23.67 41.70 -17.72
N THR A 163 -23.72 42.02 -16.43
CA THR A 163 -22.45 42.27 -15.68
C THR A 163 -21.72 40.94 -15.41
N LEU A 164 -22.41 39.99 -15.17
CA LEU A 164 -21.78 38.67 -14.98
C LEU A 164 -21.25 38.12 -16.31
N ALA A 165 -21.91 38.33 -17.37
CA ALA A 165 -21.40 37.92 -18.71
C ALA A 165 -20.14 38.70 -19.07
N GLU A 166 -20.10 39.94 -18.61
CA GLU A 166 -18.89 40.77 -18.87
C GLU A 166 -17.69 40.22 -18.11
N SER A 167 -17.98 39.62 -16.93
CA SER A 167 -16.87 39.06 -16.14
C SER A 167 -16.36 37.76 -16.76
N TYR A 168 -17.13 37.00 -17.40
CA TYR A 168 -16.69 35.71 -17.98
C TYR A 168 -16.01 35.93 -19.34
N LEU A 169 -16.48 36.98 -20.04
CA LEU A 169 -16.05 37.06 -21.44
C LEU A 169 -15.00 38.17 -21.61
N GLY A 170 -14.88 38.93 -20.59
CA GLY A 170 -13.77 39.91 -20.54
C GLY A 170 -13.94 41.01 -21.58
N VAL A 171 -15.17 41.28 -22.10
CA VAL A 171 -15.40 42.38 -23.06
C VAL A 171 -16.62 43.18 -22.58
N SER A 172 -16.77 44.39 -23.18
CA SER A 172 -17.83 45.32 -22.73
C SER A 172 -19.22 44.80 -23.11
N GLY A 173 -20.24 45.27 -22.38
CA GLY A 173 -21.66 44.85 -22.52
C GLY A 173 -22.18 45.08 -23.95
N SER A 174 -21.70 46.06 -24.67
CA SER A 174 -22.18 46.37 -26.04
C SER A 174 -21.72 45.31 -27.05
N LEU A 175 -20.49 44.74 -26.84
CA LEU A 175 -19.98 43.69 -27.75
C LEU A 175 -20.63 42.34 -27.45
N ILE A 176 -21.01 42.21 -26.23
CA ILE A 176 -21.67 40.94 -25.84
C ILE A 176 -23.10 40.92 -26.41
N LEU A 177 -23.66 42.12 -26.39
CA LEU A 177 -25.05 42.18 -26.87
C LEU A 177 -25.11 41.98 -28.38
N GLU A 178 -24.13 42.48 -29.06
CA GLU A 178 -24.05 42.25 -30.52
C GLU A 178 -23.88 40.75 -30.84
N GLU A 179 -22.99 40.13 -30.05
CA GLU A 179 -22.72 38.70 -30.29
C GLU A 179 -23.90 37.83 -29.80
N ALA A 180 -24.53 38.25 -28.74
CA ALA A 180 -25.70 37.50 -28.21
C ALA A 180 -26.87 37.61 -29.18
N GLY A 181 -27.01 38.83 -29.84
CA GLY A 181 -28.03 38.99 -30.88
C GLY A 181 -27.81 38.05 -32.08
N LYS A 182 -26.53 37.89 -32.45
CA LYS A 182 -26.22 37.00 -33.59
C LYS A 182 -26.50 35.54 -33.26
N ASN A 183 -26.53 35.26 -31.95
CA ASN A 183 -26.68 33.82 -31.60
C ASN A 183 -28.05 33.58 -30.97
N GLY A 184 -28.88 34.54 -31.21
CA GLY A 184 -30.33 34.31 -30.95
C GLY A 184 -30.69 34.54 -29.47
N TRP A 185 -29.80 35.23 -28.64
CA TRP A 185 -30.14 35.56 -27.24
C TRP A 185 -31.02 36.81 -27.22
N THR A 186 -31.98 36.71 -26.22
CA THR A 186 -32.77 37.96 -26.05
C THR A 186 -32.25 38.76 -24.84
N TYR A 187 -32.31 40.11 -25.07
CA TYR A 187 -31.81 40.98 -23.98
C TYR A 187 -32.92 41.93 -23.55
N ASP A 188 -33.11 41.89 -22.18
CA ASP A 188 -34.07 42.86 -21.60
C ASP A 188 -33.34 44.10 -21.04
N ALA A 189 -33.58 45.32 -21.73
CA ALA A 189 -32.81 46.55 -21.40
C ALA A 189 -33.23 47.10 -20.04
N SER A 190 -34.48 46.76 -19.57
CA SER A 190 -34.96 47.29 -18.27
C SER A 190 -34.38 46.50 -17.09
N SER A 191 -34.03 45.21 -17.32
CA SER A 191 -33.51 44.38 -16.21
C SER A 191 -32.07 43.94 -16.49
N GLN A 192 -31.48 44.46 -17.57
CA GLN A 192 -30.10 44.15 -17.99
C GLN A 192 -29.80 42.65 -17.90
N ILE A 193 -30.74 41.85 -18.41
CA ILE A 193 -30.57 40.38 -18.34
C ILE A 193 -30.58 39.82 -19.76
N LEU A 194 -29.55 38.85 -19.90
CA LEU A 194 -29.49 38.12 -21.21
C LEU A 194 -30.21 36.78 -21.08
N LYS A 195 -31.07 36.52 -22.17
CA LYS A 195 -31.69 35.17 -22.15
C LYS A 195 -31.30 34.36 -23.39
N PRO A 196 -30.56 33.30 -23.03
CA PRO A 196 -30.11 32.48 -24.16
C PRO A 196 -31.27 31.69 -24.78
N LYS A 197 -31.39 31.51 -26.12
CA LYS A 197 -32.45 30.75 -26.81
C LYS A 197 -32.43 29.27 -26.40
N ALA A 198 -33.66 28.67 -25.86
CA ALA A 198 -33.81 27.25 -25.48
C ALA A 198 -33.87 26.37 -26.73
N ARG A 199 -32.91 25.37 -26.85
CA ARG A 199 -32.97 24.54 -28.08
C ARG A 199 -34.12 23.53 -27.97
N ALA A 200 -35.17 23.37 -29.10
CA ALA A 200 -36.08 22.28 -29.54
C ALA A 200 -35.31 20.99 -29.84
N LYS A 201 -35.67 19.85 -29.07
CA LYS A 201 -35.36 18.40 -29.13
C LYS A 201 -35.61 17.84 -30.54
N ALA A 202 -34.91 18.18 -31.68
CA ALA A 202 -34.91 17.34 -32.90
C ALA A 202 -34.02 18.01 -33.96
N GLU A 203 -32.80 17.36 -34.24
CA GLU A 203 -32.13 17.05 -35.52
C GLU A 203 -30.67 17.52 -35.45
N ALA A 204 -29.76 16.74 -34.86
CA ALA A 204 -28.31 17.06 -35.01
C ALA A 204 -27.70 16.21 -36.13
N ASN A 205 -28.24 16.15 -37.30
CA ASN A 205 -27.46 15.95 -38.56
C ASN A 205 -26.78 17.26 -38.98
N PHE A 206 -25.89 17.81 -38.11
CA PHE A 206 -24.73 18.63 -38.50
C PHE A 206 -23.45 18.04 -37.90
N LYS A 207 -23.22 16.78 -38.20
CA LYS A 207 -22.08 15.86 -37.93
C LYS A 207 -20.92 16.16 -38.89
N GLY A 208 -20.39 17.42 -38.78
CA GLY A 208 -18.96 17.57 -39.19
C GLY A 208 -18.38 18.87 -38.61
N CYS A 209 -18.62 19.14 -37.29
CA CYS A 209 -17.74 20.18 -36.70
C CYS A 209 -18.03 20.31 -35.20
N MET A 210 -18.17 19.16 -34.48
CA MET A 210 -18.28 19.28 -33.00
C MET A 210 -17.21 18.41 -32.34
N ARG A 211 -15.91 18.48 -32.91
CA ARG A 211 -14.66 18.11 -32.20
C ARG A 211 -13.82 19.37 -31.97
N VAL A 212 -14.01 20.27 -30.91
CA VAL A 212 -12.72 20.93 -30.58
C VAL A 212 -12.92 21.79 -29.33
N ILE A 213 -13.22 21.30 -28.13
CA ILE A 213 -12.40 21.85 -27.03
C ILE A 213 -11.19 20.93 -26.80
N LEU A 214 -10.17 21.13 -27.84
CA LEU A 214 -8.81 21.71 -27.79
C LEU A 214 -7.97 21.11 -28.93
N PRO A 215 -8.25 21.22 -30.22
CA PRO A 215 -7.05 21.08 -31.06
C PRO A 215 -6.18 22.34 -31.04
N ALA A 216 -5.75 23.05 -29.81
CA ALA A 216 -4.81 24.21 -29.93
C ALA A 216 -3.99 24.33 -28.65
N ALA A 217 -4.18 23.62 -27.49
CA ALA A 217 -2.96 23.11 -26.79
C ALA A 217 -1.97 22.49 -27.80
N ASN A 218 -2.44 22.32 -29.16
CA ASN A 218 -1.56 22.21 -30.35
C ASN A 218 -0.68 23.45 -30.54
N PHE A 219 -0.52 24.20 -29.52
CA PHE A 219 0.24 25.46 -29.44
C PHE A 219 1.27 25.38 -28.31
N ARG A 220 1.52 24.25 -27.62
CA ARG A 220 2.26 24.31 -26.33
C ARG A 220 3.47 23.38 -26.40
N LEU A 221 3.98 22.94 -27.62
CA LEU A 221 5.23 22.16 -27.79
C LEU A 221 6.05 22.72 -28.95
N CYS A 222 5.47 23.60 -29.88
CA CYS A 222 6.20 24.29 -30.96
C CYS A 222 6.76 25.63 -30.46
N TRP A 223 6.41 25.97 -29.16
CA TRP A 223 6.88 27.21 -28.52
C TRP A 223 7.99 26.90 -27.51
N TYR A 224 8.26 25.67 -27.10
CA TYR A 224 9.29 25.20 -26.14
C TYR A 224 10.56 24.77 -26.89
N LEU A 225 10.59 24.56 -28.30
CA LEU A 225 11.79 24.19 -29.10
C LEU A 225 12.41 25.43 -29.74
N LEU A 226 11.78 26.67 -29.62
CA LEU A 226 12.25 28.00 -30.08
C LEU A 226 12.91 28.76 -28.93
N ILE A 227 12.86 28.26 -27.59
CA ILE A 227 13.42 28.94 -26.40
C ILE A 227 14.66 28.18 -25.94
N LEU A 228 15.05 26.99 -26.55
CA LEU A 228 16.29 26.25 -26.25
C LEU A 228 17.39 26.61 -27.25
N GLN A 229 17.17 27.53 -28.29
CA GLN A 229 18.21 28.01 -29.21
C GLN A 229 18.56 29.47 -28.91
N VAL A 230 18.27 30.13 -27.77
CA VAL A 230 18.91 31.44 -27.50
C VAL A 230 19.85 31.29 -26.30
N PHE A 231 20.15 29.96 -25.73
CA PHE A 231 21.06 30.15 -24.57
C PHE A 231 22.12 29.05 -24.58
N MET A 232 22.39 28.33 -25.77
CA MET A 232 23.64 27.53 -25.73
C MET A 232 24.60 28.02 -26.82
N THR A 233 24.43 29.34 -27.25
CA THR A 233 25.56 29.80 -28.10
C THR A 233 26.12 31.10 -27.53
N GLN A 234 26.72 31.06 -26.24
CA GLN A 234 27.92 31.93 -26.05
C GLN A 234 28.42 31.77 -24.61
N GLY A 235 29.49 30.76 -24.30
CA GLY A 235 30.80 31.19 -23.76
C GLY A 235 31.34 30.15 -22.77
N SER A 236 32.33 29.17 -23.21
CA SER A 236 33.80 29.01 -23.24
C SER A 236 34.28 28.22 -22.01
N THR A 237 34.97 27.02 -22.26
CA THR A 237 36.32 26.43 -22.48
C THR A 237 36.62 25.42 -21.37
N SER A 238 36.96 24.14 -21.77
CA SER A 238 38.07 23.18 -21.97
C SER A 238 38.35 22.41 -20.67
N GLU A 239 38.31 21.03 -20.78
CA GLU A 239 39.48 20.11 -20.71
C GLU A 239 39.00 18.71 -20.29
N GLU A 240 39.15 17.69 -21.15
CA GLU A 240 39.72 16.39 -21.54
C GLU A 240 40.37 15.69 -20.34
N GLY A 241 39.85 14.39 -19.96
CA GLY A 241 40.79 13.25 -19.78
C GLY A 241 40.00 11.97 -19.47
N ALA A 242 39.97 10.99 -20.36
CA ALA A 242 40.16 9.56 -20.66
C ALA A 242 40.71 8.79 -19.45
N CYS A 243 39.98 7.57 -19.04
CA CYS A 243 40.70 6.29 -18.80
C CYS A 243 39.69 5.21 -18.44
N ALA A 244 39.63 4.05 -19.21
CA ALA A 244 39.67 2.60 -19.47
C ALA A 244 39.05 1.81 -18.31
N PRO A 245 38.49 0.45 -18.59
CA PRO A 245 37.78 -0.48 -17.71
C PRO A 245 38.69 -1.62 -17.23
N VAL A 246 38.84 -1.76 -15.87
CA VAL A 246 39.48 -2.93 -15.22
C VAL A 246 38.37 -3.85 -14.68
N ALA A 247 38.16 -5.07 -15.27
CA ALA A 247 38.02 -6.51 -15.01
C ALA A 247 38.65 -6.91 -13.68
N GLY A 248 37.78 -7.32 -12.70
CA GLY A 248 38.23 -8.39 -11.78
C GLY A 248 37.04 -8.91 -10.95
N SER A 249 36.49 -10.09 -11.32
CA SER A 249 36.10 -11.43 -10.84
C SER A 249 36.52 -11.67 -9.39
N SER A 250 35.49 -11.66 -8.47
CA SER A 250 35.58 -12.59 -7.30
C SER A 250 34.17 -12.85 -6.75
N GLY A 251 33.54 -14.01 -7.17
CA GLY A 251 32.93 -15.29 -6.73
C GLY A 251 32.47 -15.23 -5.26
N MET A 252 31.15 -14.79 -5.09
CA MET A 252 30.43 -15.16 -3.85
C MET A 252 29.01 -15.63 -4.21
N ALA A 253 28.82 -16.92 -4.29
CA ALA A 253 27.82 -18.01 -4.16
C ALA A 253 26.46 -17.45 -3.72
N THR A 254 25.64 -16.93 -4.73
CA THR A 254 24.18 -16.70 -4.91
C THR A 254 23.39 -17.99 -4.66
N GLU A 255 22.99 -18.29 -3.48
CA GLU A 255 21.91 -19.28 -3.19
C GLU A 255 20.66 -18.98 -4.05
N THR A 256 20.74 -19.24 -5.37
CA THR A 256 19.69 -19.48 -6.38
C THR A 256 18.78 -20.63 -5.96
N LEU A 257 17.63 -20.35 -5.36
CA LEU A 257 16.51 -21.31 -5.37
C LEU A 257 16.58 -22.26 -6.56
N ASP A 258 17.70 -23.06 -6.70
CA ASP A 258 17.59 -24.19 -7.66
C ASP A 258 16.75 -25.32 -7.03
N ALA A 259 15.42 -25.10 -6.85
CA ALA A 259 14.46 -26.20 -6.58
C ALA A 259 14.19 -26.99 -7.87
N ASP A 260 14.95 -28.06 -8.22
CA ASP A 260 14.55 -29.27 -8.97
C ASP A 260 13.24 -29.06 -9.74
N THR A 261 13.17 -28.09 -10.78
CA THR A 261 12.09 -27.78 -11.72
C THR A 261 11.70 -29.01 -12.56
N THR A 262 10.85 -29.92 -12.12
CA THR A 262 10.12 -30.70 -13.15
C THR A 262 9.82 -29.84 -14.38
N ALA A 263 10.70 -29.68 -15.34
CA ALA A 263 10.54 -29.03 -16.66
C ALA A 263 9.06 -29.03 -17.08
N ASP A 264 8.37 -27.88 -16.89
CA ASP A 264 6.99 -27.67 -17.38
C ASP A 264 6.82 -28.23 -18.80
N ARG A 265 5.90 -29.20 -18.89
CA ARG A 265 5.51 -29.67 -20.23
C ARG A 265 4.67 -28.59 -20.95
N TRP A 266 5.08 -28.23 -22.20
CA TRP A 266 4.43 -27.14 -22.97
C TRP A 266 3.53 -27.75 -24.06
N VAL A 267 2.38 -27.12 -24.16
CA VAL A 267 1.45 -27.62 -25.20
C VAL A 267 1.26 -26.52 -26.25
N ASP A 268 1.43 -26.95 -27.57
CA ASP A 268 1.20 -25.99 -28.67
C ASP A 268 -0.26 -26.03 -29.12
N LEU A 269 -0.82 -24.83 -29.14
CA LEU A 269 -2.22 -24.75 -29.57
C LEU A 269 -2.35 -23.84 -30.79
N GLN A 270 -3.43 -24.15 -31.59
CA GLN A 270 -3.75 -23.27 -32.75
C GLN A 270 -5.20 -22.82 -32.64
N PHE A 271 -5.30 -21.42 -32.81
CA PHE A 271 -6.71 -20.99 -32.78
C PHE A 271 -6.97 -19.97 -33.88
N THR A 272 -8.30 -19.92 -34.30
CA THR A 272 -8.69 -18.95 -35.34
C THR A 272 -9.56 -17.85 -34.73
N TRP A 273 -9.21 -16.61 -35.04
CA TRP A 273 -10.02 -15.45 -34.62
C TRP A 273 -10.15 -14.47 -35.80
N ALA A 274 -11.43 -14.09 -36.11
CA ALA A 274 -11.75 -13.16 -37.22
C ALA A 274 -11.13 -13.65 -38.53
N GLY A 275 -11.20 -15.04 -38.70
CA GLY A 275 -10.81 -15.62 -40.00
C GLY A 275 -9.30 -15.78 -40.14
N LYS A 276 -8.49 -15.37 -39.02
CA LYS A 276 -7.02 -15.49 -39.09
C LYS A 276 -6.56 -16.56 -38.08
N ALA A 277 -5.50 -17.34 -38.56
CA ALA A 277 -5.00 -18.43 -37.69
C ALA A 277 -3.83 -17.92 -36.84
N PHE A 278 -3.88 -18.31 -35.52
CA PHE A 278 -2.81 -17.91 -34.58
C PHE A 278 -2.24 -19.16 -33.89
N LYS A 279 -0.97 -18.96 -33.46
CA LYS A 279 -0.37 -20.06 -32.67
C LYS A 279 -0.04 -19.56 -31.26
N LEU A 280 -0.40 -20.51 -30.29
CA LEU A 280 -0.07 -20.13 -28.89
C LEU A 280 0.46 -21.35 -28.13
N THR A 281 1.51 -21.07 -27.36
CA THR A 281 2.06 -22.15 -26.50
C THR A 281 1.76 -21.85 -25.04
N ILE A 282 1.26 -23.00 -24.33
CA ILE A 282 0.88 -22.76 -22.92
C ILE A 282 1.41 -23.91 -22.05
N ALA A 283 1.91 -23.57 -20.92
CA ALA A 283 2.47 -24.60 -20.01
C ALA A 283 1.36 -25.33 -19.24
N ASP A 284 1.66 -26.60 -18.92
CA ASP A 284 0.63 -27.39 -18.20
C ASP A 284 0.35 -26.77 -16.83
N SER A 285 1.39 -26.13 -16.20
CA SER A 285 1.17 -25.51 -14.87
C SER A 285 0.34 -24.23 -14.98
N ASP A 286 0.04 -23.74 -16.29
CA ASP A 286 -0.73 -22.49 -16.45
C ASP A 286 -2.21 -22.74 -16.13
N ARG A 287 -2.85 -21.59 -15.83
CA ARG A 287 -4.30 -21.67 -15.55
C ARG A 287 -5.09 -21.19 -16.77
N VAL A 288 -6.41 -21.60 -16.68
CA VAL A 288 -7.25 -21.15 -17.81
C VAL A 288 -7.17 -19.62 -17.93
N PHE A 289 -6.94 -19.01 -16.78
CA PHE A 289 -6.75 -17.55 -16.79
C PHE A 289 -5.56 -17.16 -17.66
N ASP A 290 -4.48 -17.84 -17.58
CA ASP A 290 -3.28 -17.51 -18.38
C ASP A 290 -3.53 -17.75 -19.87
N LEU A 291 -4.31 -18.77 -20.16
CA LEU A 291 -4.67 -19.00 -21.58
C LEU A 291 -5.48 -17.82 -22.13
N LYS A 292 -6.43 -17.39 -21.33
CA LYS A 292 -7.27 -16.26 -21.78
C LYS A 292 -6.44 -14.98 -21.90
N THR A 293 -5.50 -14.84 -20.98
CA THR A 293 -4.61 -13.64 -21.06
C THR A 293 -3.74 -13.70 -22.32
N SER A 294 -3.25 -14.87 -22.64
CA SER A 294 -2.42 -14.99 -23.87
C SER A 294 -3.26 -14.70 -25.11
N LEU A 295 -4.51 -15.10 -25.03
CA LEU A 295 -5.38 -14.80 -26.19
C LEU A 295 -5.64 -13.30 -26.30
N ARG A 296 -5.89 -12.75 -25.20
CA ARG A 296 -6.08 -11.28 -25.24
C ARG A 296 -4.83 -10.58 -25.80
N ASP A 297 -3.64 -10.97 -25.30
CA ASP A 297 -2.42 -10.31 -25.77
C ASP A 297 -2.25 -10.48 -27.29
N LEU A 298 -2.75 -11.59 -27.81
CA LEU A 298 -2.56 -11.82 -29.26
C LEU A 298 -3.69 -11.18 -30.06
N THR A 299 -4.87 -10.96 -29.38
CA THR A 299 -6.02 -10.57 -30.24
C THR A 299 -6.58 -9.22 -29.74
N LYS A 300 -6.19 -8.87 -28.53
CA LYS A 300 -6.64 -7.62 -27.88
C LYS A 300 -8.12 -7.75 -27.51
N VAL A 301 -8.68 -8.91 -27.61
CA VAL A 301 -10.05 -9.16 -27.12
C VAL A 301 -10.01 -9.34 -25.58
N PRO A 302 -10.74 -8.53 -24.90
CA PRO A 302 -10.72 -8.62 -23.43
C PRO A 302 -11.23 -9.98 -22.94
N ILE A 303 -10.68 -10.38 -21.77
CA ILE A 303 -10.92 -11.74 -21.21
C ILE A 303 -12.42 -11.97 -21.05
N GLU A 304 -13.20 -10.90 -20.70
CA GLU A 304 -14.64 -11.09 -20.42
C GLU A 304 -15.42 -11.28 -21.73
N ARG A 305 -14.70 -10.93 -22.82
CA ARG A 305 -15.44 -11.05 -24.10
C ARG A 305 -14.92 -12.23 -24.92
N GLN A 306 -14.18 -12.93 -24.25
CA GLN A 306 -13.62 -14.08 -25.01
C GLN A 306 -14.57 -15.27 -24.91
N LYS A 307 -15.09 -15.63 -26.08
CA LYS A 307 -15.77 -16.93 -26.17
C LYS A 307 -14.90 -17.97 -26.90
N ILE A 308 -14.48 -19.00 -26.05
CA ILE A 308 -13.53 -20.00 -26.62
C ILE A 308 -14.31 -21.27 -26.95
N LEU A 309 -14.30 -21.58 -28.27
CA LEU A 309 -15.08 -22.76 -28.72
C LEU A 309 -14.13 -23.86 -29.21
N GLY A 310 -14.45 -25.12 -28.69
CA GLY A 310 -13.77 -26.27 -29.33
C GLY A 310 -12.45 -26.61 -28.62
N LEU A 311 -12.23 -25.87 -27.42
CA LEU A 311 -10.98 -26.18 -26.67
C LEU A 311 -11.21 -27.38 -25.74
N VAL A 312 -12.42 -27.58 -25.08
CA VAL A 312 -12.75 -28.75 -24.24
C VAL A 312 -14.22 -29.10 -24.50
N LYS A 313 -14.52 -30.39 -24.19
CA LYS A 313 -15.92 -30.81 -24.36
C LYS A 313 -16.81 -30.14 -23.31
N GLY A 314 -17.77 -29.30 -23.72
CA GLY A 314 -18.68 -28.63 -22.76
C GLY A 314 -18.16 -27.23 -22.38
N LYS A 315 -18.65 -26.76 -21.15
CA LYS A 315 -18.28 -25.39 -20.73
C LYS A 315 -16.82 -25.34 -20.25
N LEU A 316 -16.18 -24.22 -20.65
CA LEU A 316 -14.77 -24.04 -20.23
C LEU A 316 -14.67 -23.96 -18.70
N PRO A 317 -13.69 -24.78 -18.16
CA PRO A 317 -13.52 -24.73 -16.71
C PRO A 317 -13.20 -23.31 -16.22
N PRO A 318 -13.40 -23.14 -14.82
CA PRO A 318 -13.16 -21.80 -14.24
C PRO A 318 -11.70 -21.36 -14.40
N ASP A 319 -11.46 -20.01 -14.19
CA ASP A 319 -10.14 -19.38 -14.44
C ASP A 319 -9.05 -20.06 -13.59
N GLN A 320 -9.41 -20.70 -12.56
CA GLN A 320 -8.38 -21.22 -11.61
C GLN A 320 -7.97 -22.65 -12.03
N ALA A 321 -8.79 -23.24 -12.95
CA ALA A 321 -8.47 -24.62 -13.37
C ALA A 321 -7.14 -24.68 -14.12
N ARG A 322 -6.38 -25.82 -13.81
CA ARG A 322 -5.05 -25.98 -14.45
C ARG A 322 -5.21 -26.49 -15.89
N VAL A 323 -4.31 -25.96 -16.73
CA VAL A 323 -4.34 -26.37 -18.15
C VAL A 323 -4.09 -27.88 -18.25
N ALA A 324 -3.30 -28.46 -17.37
CA ALA A 324 -3.00 -29.91 -17.41
C ALA A 324 -4.28 -30.73 -17.23
N ASP A 325 -5.23 -30.12 -16.54
CA ASP A 325 -6.47 -30.88 -16.24
C ASP A 325 -7.45 -30.82 -17.41
N LEU A 326 -7.01 -30.04 -18.40
CA LEU A 326 -7.95 -29.93 -19.55
C LEU A 326 -7.72 -31.07 -20.54
N GLY A 327 -6.68 -31.81 -20.39
CA GLY A 327 -6.40 -32.97 -21.27
C GLY A 327 -6.20 -32.55 -22.73
N LEU A 328 -5.41 -31.41 -22.94
CA LEU A 328 -5.25 -30.90 -24.32
C LEU A 328 -4.14 -31.68 -25.03
N THR A 329 -4.41 -32.00 -26.36
CA THR A 329 -3.36 -32.67 -27.17
C THR A 329 -2.58 -31.62 -27.97
N PRO A 330 -1.22 -31.88 -28.19
CA PRO A 330 -0.42 -30.91 -28.97
C PRO A 330 -1.04 -30.65 -30.35
N GLY A 331 -1.25 -29.31 -30.64
CA GLY A 331 -1.75 -28.90 -31.98
C GLY A 331 -3.28 -28.78 -31.98
N LYS A 332 -3.85 -28.97 -30.84
CA LYS A 332 -5.32 -28.83 -30.76
C LYS A 332 -5.78 -27.47 -31.31
N LYS A 333 -6.84 -27.55 -32.18
CA LYS A 333 -7.33 -26.32 -32.82
C LYS A 333 -8.65 -25.88 -32.17
N PHE A 334 -8.73 -24.59 -31.99
CA PHE A 334 -9.99 -24.07 -31.43
C PHE A 334 -10.22 -22.67 -31.97
N SER A 335 -11.52 -22.19 -31.72
CA SER A 335 -11.86 -20.86 -32.27
C SER A 335 -12.17 -19.87 -31.15
N LEU A 336 -11.65 -18.62 -31.34
CA LEU A 336 -11.96 -17.54 -30.38
C LEU A 336 -12.94 -16.55 -31.04
N ILE A 337 -14.06 -16.37 -30.27
CA ILE A 337 -15.00 -15.32 -30.74
C ILE A 337 -15.00 -14.17 -29.73
N GLY A 338 -14.81 -12.99 -30.24
CA GLY A 338 -14.89 -11.81 -29.35
C GLY A 338 -14.43 -10.55 -30.07
N THR A 339 -14.86 -9.50 -29.62
CA THR A 339 -14.51 -8.21 -30.26
C THR A 339 -13.42 -7.49 -29.44
N PRO A 340 -12.33 -7.02 -30.21
CA PRO A 340 -11.24 -6.30 -29.51
C PRO A 340 -11.74 -5.01 -28.86
N GLU A 341 -11.02 -4.69 -27.77
CA GLU A 341 -11.29 -3.45 -27.00
C GLU A 341 -11.03 -2.23 -27.89
N GLY A 342 -12.19 -1.22 -28.09
CA GLY A 342 -11.99 0.00 -28.92
C GLY A 342 -12.74 -0.10 -30.24
N ASP A 343 -13.27 -1.28 -30.63
CA ASP A 343 -14.06 -1.45 -31.87
C ASP A 343 -15.56 -1.48 -31.54
N GLU A 344 -16.02 -0.82 -30.34
CA GLU A 344 -17.42 -0.73 -29.91
C GLU A 344 -17.97 0.67 -30.21
N ILE A 345 -18.96 0.87 -31.10
CA ILE A 345 -19.73 2.14 -31.22
C ILE A 345 -20.50 2.38 -29.91
N LYS A 346 -19.83 2.83 -28.75
CA LYS A 346 -20.60 3.29 -27.57
C LYS A 346 -20.22 4.74 -27.24
N ASP A 347 -21.25 5.60 -26.91
CA ASP A 347 -21.51 6.95 -26.38
C ASP A 347 -20.46 7.36 -25.33
N PRO A 348 -19.51 8.21 -25.50
CA PRO A 348 -18.37 8.78 -24.78
C PRO A 348 -18.79 9.38 -23.42
N SER A 349 -20.08 9.50 -23.00
CA SER A 349 -20.55 10.00 -21.69
C SER A 349 -20.55 8.88 -20.65
N LYS A 350 -20.07 7.68 -20.92
CA LYS A 350 -20.06 6.57 -19.92
C LYS A 350 -18.63 6.25 -19.52
N LEU A 351 -17.55 7.19 -19.87
CA LEU A 351 -16.14 6.84 -19.57
C LEU A 351 -15.54 7.92 -18.68
N GLU A 352 -16.12 8.34 -17.49
CA GLU A 352 -15.36 9.27 -16.61
C GLU A 352 -15.41 8.75 -15.17
N SER A 353 -14.89 7.54 -14.83
CA SER A 353 -14.62 7.40 -13.38
C SER A 353 -13.28 6.68 -13.17
N LEU A 354 -12.37 7.40 -12.40
CA LEU A 354 -11.14 6.87 -11.78
C LEU A 354 -11.39 5.49 -11.14
N PRO A 355 -10.61 4.36 -11.54
CA PRO A 355 -10.89 3.05 -10.93
C PRO A 355 -10.90 3.12 -9.39
N ASP A 356 -12.06 2.99 -8.75
CA ASP A 356 -12.25 2.67 -7.32
C ASP A 356 -11.32 1.53 -6.87
N VAL A 357 -10.25 1.82 -6.08
CA VAL A 357 -9.55 0.77 -5.28
C VAL A 357 -10.59 -0.12 -4.59
N VAL A 358 -11.16 -1.11 -5.29
CA VAL A 358 -12.04 -2.16 -4.72
C VAL A 358 -11.41 -2.73 -3.44
N ASN A 359 -11.82 -2.15 -2.30
CA ASN A 359 -11.61 -2.75 -0.97
C ASN A 359 -12.39 -4.06 -0.83
N ASP A 360 -11.81 -5.14 -1.41
CA ASP A 360 -12.32 -6.49 -1.09
C ASP A 360 -11.60 -7.06 0.13
N LEU A 361 -12.25 -7.01 1.32
CA LEU A 361 -11.89 -7.73 2.55
C LEU A 361 -10.53 -8.44 2.41
N ASP A 362 -9.47 -7.81 2.99
CA ASP A 362 -8.07 -8.27 3.03
C ASP A 362 -7.96 -9.60 3.80
N VAL A 363 -7.33 -10.64 3.19
CA VAL A 363 -6.87 -11.86 3.90
C VAL A 363 -5.44 -11.65 4.40
N ASP A 364 -5.38 -11.75 5.77
CA ASP A 364 -4.04 -11.54 6.37
C ASP A 364 -3.13 -12.75 6.08
N PHE A 365 -2.29 -12.67 5.05
CA PHE A 365 -1.39 -13.76 4.64
C PHE A 365 -0.17 -13.82 5.57
N THR A 366 -0.18 -12.87 6.57
CA THR A 366 0.84 -12.99 7.63
C THR A 366 0.43 -14.06 8.66
N GLU A 367 -0.79 -14.69 8.54
CA GLU A 367 -1.34 -15.57 9.60
C GLU A 367 -1.35 -17.02 9.12
N ASN A 368 -1.07 -17.28 7.69
CA ASN A 368 -1.07 -18.67 7.17
C ASN A 368 0.18 -18.90 6.32
N MET A 369 1.38 -18.96 6.99
CA MET A 369 2.70 -19.07 6.33
C MET A 369 2.81 -20.38 5.52
N ALA A 370 1.98 -21.42 5.93
CA ALA A 370 1.98 -22.69 5.15
C ALA A 370 1.37 -22.47 3.76
N ALA A 371 0.31 -21.73 3.71
CA ALA A 371 -0.30 -21.43 2.40
C ALA A 371 0.61 -20.53 1.55
N SER A 372 1.23 -19.58 2.20
CA SER A 372 2.18 -18.70 1.48
C SER A 372 3.37 -19.50 0.94
N ASN A 373 3.81 -20.51 1.77
CA ASN A 373 4.93 -21.36 1.30
C ASN A 373 4.52 -22.18 0.07
N ARG A 374 3.34 -22.61 0.06
CA ARG A 374 2.87 -23.35 -1.14
C ARG A 374 2.85 -22.44 -2.36
N TYR A 375 2.40 -21.21 -2.15
CA TYR A 375 2.33 -20.29 -3.31
C TYR A 375 3.72 -19.91 -3.81
N GLN A 376 4.66 -19.81 -2.85
CA GLN A 376 6.05 -19.42 -3.23
C GLN A 376 6.72 -20.54 -4.03
N HIS A 377 6.21 -21.78 -3.77
CA HIS A 377 6.91 -22.89 -4.44
C HIS A 377 6.07 -23.44 -5.59
N ASP A 378 5.03 -22.66 -5.88
CA ASP A 378 4.23 -23.02 -7.07
C ASP A 378 5.03 -22.75 -8.36
N ALA A 379 5.15 -23.81 -9.20
CA ALA A 379 6.00 -23.76 -10.42
C ALA A 379 5.57 -22.59 -11.33
N ARG A 380 4.20 -22.27 -11.41
CA ARG A 380 3.71 -21.15 -12.24
C ARG A 380 4.20 -19.81 -11.67
N ASN A 381 4.07 -19.69 -10.35
CA ASN A 381 4.47 -18.39 -9.77
C ASN A 381 5.97 -18.14 -9.91
N ILE A 382 6.78 -19.22 -9.75
CA ILE A 382 8.25 -19.08 -9.92
C ILE A 382 8.55 -18.64 -11.35
N ARG A 383 7.85 -19.28 -12.33
CA ARG A 383 8.08 -18.90 -13.74
C ARG A 383 7.63 -17.45 -13.99
N LYS A 384 6.41 -17.01 -13.40
CA LYS A 384 5.93 -15.65 -13.61
C LYS A 384 6.90 -14.61 -13.03
N VAL A 385 7.50 -14.96 -11.91
CA VAL A 385 8.53 -14.04 -11.36
C VAL A 385 9.67 -13.88 -12.37
N LYS A 386 10.09 -14.97 -12.99
CA LYS A 386 11.20 -14.87 -13.98
C LYS A 386 10.77 -14.05 -15.20
N GLU A 387 9.54 -14.27 -15.66
CA GLU A 387 9.07 -13.53 -16.85
C GLU A 387 8.99 -12.03 -16.56
N MET A 388 8.43 -11.76 -15.34
CA MET A 388 8.32 -10.32 -15.00
C MET A 388 9.70 -9.70 -14.77
N THR A 389 10.57 -10.52 -14.25
CA THR A 389 11.96 -10.01 -14.08
C THR A 389 12.58 -9.67 -15.43
N ALA A 390 12.34 -10.51 -16.39
CA ALA A 390 12.95 -10.28 -17.72
C ALA A 390 12.29 -9.08 -18.41
N LYS A 391 11.04 -8.83 -18.09
CA LYS A 391 10.32 -7.74 -18.79
C LYS A 391 10.57 -6.40 -18.08
N LEU A 392 11.05 -6.55 -16.87
CA LEU A 392 11.12 -5.31 -16.07
C LEU A 392 12.24 -4.40 -16.59
N ASN A 393 11.81 -3.20 -16.99
CA ASN A 393 12.77 -2.11 -17.25
C ASN A 393 12.65 -1.02 -16.19
N VAL A 394 13.79 -0.99 -15.41
CA VAL A 394 13.65 -0.06 -14.26
C VAL A 394 14.36 1.25 -14.59
N ASN A 395 13.62 2.31 -14.42
CA ASN A 395 14.24 3.65 -14.52
C ASN A 395 14.74 4.12 -13.14
N ILE A 396 16.14 4.22 -13.10
CA ILE A 396 16.70 4.63 -11.79
C ILE A 396 16.71 6.17 -11.72
N ILE A 397 15.86 6.67 -10.75
CA ILE A 397 15.78 8.13 -10.57
C ILE A 397 17.03 8.65 -9.83
N THR A 398 17.33 7.97 -8.74
CA THR A 398 18.59 8.26 -8.00
C THR A 398 19.37 6.95 -7.82
N PRO A 399 20.73 7.08 -7.96
CA PRO A 399 21.55 5.85 -7.91
C PRO A 399 21.46 5.18 -6.53
N LEU A 400 21.55 3.83 -6.56
CA LEU A 400 21.52 3.06 -5.29
C LEU A 400 22.83 3.28 -4.53
N ARG A 401 22.65 3.38 -3.17
CA ARG A 401 23.83 3.69 -2.32
C ARG A 401 24.38 2.40 -1.69
N PRO A 402 25.69 2.30 -1.72
CA PRO A 402 26.32 1.07 -1.22
C PRO A 402 26.05 0.87 0.28
N GLY A 403 25.65 -0.39 0.67
CA GLY A 403 25.55 -0.78 2.10
C GLY A 403 24.19 -0.41 2.70
N LYS A 404 23.35 0.25 1.77
CA LYS A 404 22.05 0.65 2.34
C LYS A 404 21.03 -0.48 2.17
N ARG A 405 20.03 -0.48 3.13
CA ARG A 405 18.95 -1.48 3.00
C ARG A 405 17.86 -0.98 2.03
N LEU A 406 16.88 -1.89 1.79
CA LEU A 406 15.88 -1.45 0.79
C LEU A 406 14.50 -1.38 1.45
N LEU A 407 13.85 -0.16 1.23
CA LEU A 407 12.44 -0.02 1.65
C LEU A 407 11.55 0.06 0.40
N VAL A 408 10.62 -0.96 0.31
CA VAL A 408 9.62 -0.92 -0.76
C VAL A 408 8.30 -0.39 -0.16
N LEU A 409 7.82 0.70 -0.78
CA LEU A 409 6.74 1.40 -0.07
C LEU A 409 5.55 1.57 -1.02
N ASP A 410 4.38 1.08 -0.47
CA ASP A 410 3.13 1.31 -1.22
C ASP A 410 2.66 2.76 -1.05
N ILE A 411 1.66 3.13 -1.99
CA ILE A 411 1.25 4.55 -1.91
C ILE A 411 -0.20 4.63 -1.41
N ASP A 412 -1.09 4.04 -2.13
CA ASP A 412 -2.50 4.22 -1.80
C ASP A 412 -2.83 3.62 -0.41
N TYR A 413 -3.38 4.63 0.42
CA TYR A 413 -3.83 4.38 1.81
C TYR A 413 -2.66 3.95 2.70
N THR A 414 -1.44 3.83 2.10
CA THR A 414 -0.24 3.68 2.95
C THR A 414 0.36 5.06 3.29
N ILE A 415 0.57 5.86 2.32
CA ILE A 415 1.17 7.18 2.67
C ILE A 415 0.25 8.28 2.16
N LEU A 416 -0.87 7.76 1.53
CA LEU A 416 -1.74 8.79 0.91
C LEU A 416 -3.17 8.29 0.88
N ASP A 417 -4.14 9.35 1.21
CA ASP A 417 -5.56 9.05 0.98
C ASP A 417 -5.91 9.39 -0.49
N THR A 418 -6.26 8.41 -1.28
CA THR A 418 -6.31 8.59 -2.75
C THR A 418 -7.72 9.04 -3.17
N LYS A 419 -8.69 8.77 -2.29
CA LYS A 419 -10.07 9.11 -2.72
C LYS A 419 -10.23 10.64 -2.87
N PRO A 420 -9.91 11.39 -1.88
CA PRO A 420 -10.08 12.83 -2.06
C PRO A 420 -9.06 13.41 -3.07
N LEU A 421 -7.97 12.71 -3.26
CA LEU A 421 -7.00 13.18 -4.27
C LEU A 421 -7.54 12.96 -5.68
N THR A 422 -8.16 11.87 -5.90
CA THR A 422 -8.65 11.58 -7.25
C THR A 422 -9.93 12.39 -7.53
N SER A 423 -10.69 12.61 -6.46
CA SER A 423 -11.94 13.40 -6.67
C SER A 423 -11.63 14.89 -6.72
N GLY A 424 -10.43 15.25 -6.25
CA GLY A 424 -10.04 16.69 -6.25
C GLY A 424 -10.70 17.44 -5.09
N SER A 425 -11.22 16.65 -4.20
CA SER A 425 -11.93 17.32 -3.10
C SER A 425 -10.97 17.92 -2.08
N LEU A 426 -9.63 17.47 -2.14
CA LEU A 426 -8.63 18.05 -1.25
C LEU A 426 -7.31 18.24 -2.01
N PRO A 427 -6.57 19.31 -1.55
CA PRO A 427 -5.22 19.43 -2.15
C PRO A 427 -4.33 18.24 -1.78
N PRO A 428 -3.34 17.87 -2.67
CA PRO A 428 -2.47 16.70 -2.47
C PRO A 428 -1.76 16.74 -1.11
N SER A 429 -1.36 17.89 -0.66
CA SER A 429 -0.64 17.96 0.64
C SER A 429 -1.55 17.55 1.79
N GLU A 430 -2.85 17.80 1.59
CA GLU A 430 -3.78 17.46 2.69
C GLU A 430 -4.25 16.01 2.59
N CYS A 431 -3.90 15.44 1.48
CA CYS A 431 -4.24 14.00 1.35
C CYS A 431 -3.09 13.13 1.87
N ALA A 432 -1.92 13.75 2.07
CA ALA A 432 -0.74 12.96 2.50
C ALA A 432 -0.93 12.51 3.96
N ARG A 433 -0.55 11.27 4.17
CA ARG A 433 -0.58 10.79 5.56
C ARG A 433 0.34 11.62 6.47
N PRO A 434 -0.11 11.98 7.63
CA PRO A 434 0.69 12.83 8.51
C PRO A 434 2.09 12.24 8.75
N TYR A 435 3.21 13.14 8.60
CA TYR A 435 4.63 12.86 8.90
C TYR A 435 5.30 12.14 7.72
N LEU A 436 4.65 12.23 6.61
CA LEU A 436 5.20 11.49 5.45
C LEU A 436 6.64 11.92 5.17
N HIS A 437 6.85 13.16 5.05
CA HIS A 437 8.22 13.60 4.65
C HIS A 437 9.21 13.41 5.81
N GLU A 438 8.74 13.69 7.03
CA GLU A 438 9.64 13.39 8.19
C GLU A 438 10.02 11.92 8.22
N PHE A 439 9.11 11.12 7.96
CA PHE A 439 9.38 9.66 7.90
C PHE A 439 10.42 9.34 6.82
N LEU A 440 10.28 9.86 5.63
CA LEU A 440 11.22 9.51 4.54
C LEU A 440 12.61 10.11 4.81
N GLU A 441 12.62 11.30 5.42
CA GLU A 441 13.94 11.92 5.71
C GLU A 441 14.67 11.14 6.79
N ALA A 442 13.95 10.62 7.71
CA ALA A 442 14.59 9.90 8.84
C ALA A 442 15.10 8.53 8.37
N ILE A 443 14.46 7.93 7.37
CA ILE A 443 14.87 6.54 7.04
C ILE A 443 15.89 6.57 5.89
N TYR A 444 15.92 7.62 5.14
CA TYR A 444 16.72 7.67 3.91
C TYR A 444 18.20 7.41 4.21
N PRO A 445 18.73 7.87 5.38
CA PRO A 445 20.14 7.57 5.64
C PRO A 445 20.40 6.06 5.73
N HIS A 446 19.36 5.28 5.96
CA HIS A 446 19.58 3.83 6.19
C HIS A 446 19.03 3.01 5.03
N TYR A 447 18.11 3.62 4.19
CA TYR A 447 17.44 2.77 3.19
C TYR A 447 17.46 3.47 1.83
N ASP A 448 17.69 2.63 0.77
CA ASP A 448 17.20 3.10 -0.55
C ASP A 448 15.69 2.90 -0.68
N ILE A 449 15.05 3.90 -1.37
CA ILE A 449 13.57 3.84 -1.28
C ILE A 449 13.01 3.53 -2.68
N CYS A 450 12.15 2.45 -2.66
CA CYS A 450 11.42 2.08 -3.89
C CYS A 450 9.91 2.27 -3.65
N ILE A 451 9.28 3.09 -4.62
CA ILE A 451 7.80 3.20 -4.56
C ILE A 451 7.18 2.20 -5.53
N TRP A 452 6.30 1.33 -4.96
CA TRP A 452 5.66 0.31 -5.81
C TRP A 452 4.14 0.45 -5.71
N SER A 453 3.50 0.94 -6.89
CA SER A 453 2.07 1.28 -6.87
C SER A 453 1.30 0.33 -7.82
N GLN A 454 0.01 0.10 -7.42
CA GLN A 454 -0.83 -0.76 -8.29
C GLN A 454 -1.48 0.08 -9.41
N THR A 455 -0.99 1.25 -9.63
CA THR A 455 -1.52 2.08 -10.73
C THR A 455 -0.47 2.23 -11.84
N SER A 456 -0.93 2.79 -12.99
CA SER A 456 0.01 2.96 -14.12
C SER A 456 1.08 4.01 -13.80
N TRP A 457 2.12 3.87 -14.57
CA TRP A 457 3.29 4.75 -14.32
C TRP A 457 2.89 6.22 -14.44
N ILE A 458 1.95 6.53 -15.33
CA ILE A 458 1.57 7.95 -15.55
C ILE A 458 0.90 8.50 -14.29
N TRP A 459 0.15 7.75 -13.68
CA TRP A 459 -0.56 8.24 -12.48
C TRP A 459 0.37 8.21 -11.26
N LEU A 460 1.19 7.27 -11.27
CA LEU A 460 2.18 7.19 -10.17
C LEU A 460 3.11 8.41 -10.18
N GLU A 461 3.55 8.76 -11.35
CA GLU A 461 4.46 9.92 -11.43
C GLU A 461 3.73 11.20 -10.98
N THR A 462 2.53 11.35 -11.36
CA THR A 462 1.75 12.55 -10.97
C THR A 462 1.59 12.62 -9.45
N LYS A 463 1.36 11.54 -8.84
CA LYS A 463 1.15 11.54 -7.37
C LYS A 463 2.45 11.90 -6.64
N LEU A 464 3.55 11.33 -7.11
CA LEU A 464 4.83 11.56 -6.40
C LEU A 464 5.24 13.03 -6.50
N VAL A 465 4.97 13.59 -7.60
CA VAL A 465 5.33 15.02 -7.78
C VAL A 465 4.39 15.88 -6.95
N GLU A 466 3.13 15.59 -7.02
CA GLU A 466 2.16 16.42 -6.27
C GLU A 466 2.39 16.31 -4.76
N LEU A 467 2.98 15.22 -4.44
CA LEU A 467 3.22 15.06 -2.98
C LEU A 467 4.58 15.63 -2.60
N GLY A 468 5.27 16.16 -3.61
CA GLY A 468 6.58 16.78 -3.34
C GLY A 468 7.66 15.73 -3.04
N MET A 469 7.47 14.52 -3.44
CA MET A 469 8.46 13.46 -3.15
C MET A 469 9.56 13.43 -4.22
N ILE A 470 9.18 13.97 -5.40
CA ILE A 470 10.19 14.11 -6.47
C ILE A 470 10.19 15.56 -6.94
N GLY A 471 11.39 16.17 -7.12
CA GLY A 471 11.42 17.53 -7.71
C GLY A 471 11.41 18.60 -6.61
N SER A 472 11.42 18.16 -5.31
CA SER A 472 11.46 19.14 -4.19
C SER A 472 12.84 19.16 -3.55
N ASP A 473 13.25 20.27 -2.76
CA ASP A 473 14.57 20.38 -2.09
C ASP A 473 14.52 19.65 -0.74
N LYS A 474 13.94 18.37 -0.77
CA LYS A 474 13.88 17.66 0.53
C LYS A 474 15.13 16.78 0.70
N ASN A 475 15.44 16.38 1.95
CA ASN A 475 16.71 15.69 2.25
C ASN A 475 16.57 14.17 2.09
N TYR A 476 15.77 13.73 1.15
CA TYR A 476 15.72 12.31 0.78
C TYR A 476 15.47 12.19 -0.72
N HIS A 477 15.77 10.94 -1.19
CA HIS A 477 15.59 10.73 -2.64
C HIS A 477 14.95 9.35 -2.87
N ILE A 478 14.06 9.40 -3.89
CA ILE A 478 13.49 8.10 -4.32
C ILE A 478 14.40 7.49 -5.38
N SER A 479 14.75 6.15 -5.13
CA SER A 479 15.74 5.51 -6.04
C SER A 479 15.06 5.05 -7.32
N PHE A 480 13.96 4.33 -7.18
CA PHE A 480 13.26 3.91 -8.40
C PHE A 480 11.80 3.57 -8.05
N VAL A 481 10.94 3.46 -9.12
CA VAL A 481 9.50 3.23 -8.87
C VAL A 481 9.05 2.05 -9.72
N LEU A 482 8.11 1.32 -9.21
CA LEU A 482 7.49 0.22 -9.98
C LEU A 482 5.97 0.41 -9.99
N ASP A 483 5.33 0.00 -11.12
CA ASP A 483 3.87 0.19 -11.23
C ASP A 483 3.18 -1.16 -11.44
N LYS A 484 1.96 -1.11 -11.78
CA LYS A 484 1.14 -2.36 -11.83
C LYS A 484 1.69 -3.32 -12.89
N THR A 485 2.50 -2.87 -13.86
CA THR A 485 2.98 -3.76 -14.94
C THR A 485 4.02 -4.76 -14.41
N SER A 486 4.58 -4.46 -13.28
CA SER A 486 5.58 -5.40 -12.71
C SER A 486 4.91 -6.40 -11.76
N MET A 487 3.54 -6.33 -11.66
CA MET A 487 2.79 -7.27 -10.79
C MET A 487 2.14 -8.35 -11.66
N PHE A 488 1.81 -9.52 -11.00
CA PHE A 488 1.05 -10.55 -11.74
C PHE A 488 0.07 -11.24 -10.78
N THR A 489 -0.87 -11.95 -11.43
CA THR A 489 -1.98 -12.54 -10.65
C THR A 489 -1.57 -13.91 -10.07
N VAL A 490 -1.96 -14.03 -8.78
CA VAL A 490 -1.73 -15.36 -8.15
C VAL A 490 -3.09 -15.90 -7.71
N PHE A 491 -3.09 -17.21 -7.63
CA PHE A 491 -4.36 -17.88 -7.24
C PHE A 491 -4.18 -18.50 -5.85
N THR A 492 -4.94 -17.81 -4.91
CA THR A 492 -4.83 -18.28 -3.50
C THR A 492 -6.21 -18.72 -2.99
N GLU A 493 -6.21 -19.04 -1.54
CA GLU A 493 -7.49 -19.46 -0.94
C GLU A 493 -7.93 -18.45 0.12
N ARG A 494 -9.27 -18.14 0.08
CA ARG A 494 -9.87 -17.27 1.11
C ARG A 494 -11.08 -17.98 1.73
N GLU A 495 -10.85 -18.32 3.11
CA GLU A 495 -11.93 -19.04 3.83
C GLU A 495 -12.30 -20.32 3.11
N GLY A 496 -11.29 -20.95 2.49
CA GLY A 496 -11.55 -22.29 1.90
C GLY A 496 -12.04 -22.18 0.45
N LYS A 497 -12.18 -20.91 -0.05
CA LYS A 497 -12.59 -20.73 -1.46
C LYS A 497 -11.46 -20.10 -2.29
N PRO A 498 -11.42 -20.50 -3.58
CA PRO A 498 -10.39 -19.93 -4.46
C PRO A 498 -10.52 -18.40 -4.57
N TRP A 499 -9.39 -17.82 -4.51
CA TRP A 499 -9.34 -16.33 -4.54
C TRP A 499 -8.17 -15.90 -5.44
N GLN A 500 -8.48 -14.95 -6.31
CA GLN A 500 -7.40 -14.47 -7.21
C GLN A 500 -7.12 -13.00 -6.92
N HIS A 501 -5.76 -12.73 -6.85
CA HIS A 501 -5.35 -11.33 -6.59
C HIS A 501 -3.93 -11.12 -7.11
N SER A 502 -3.53 -9.83 -7.26
CA SER A 502 -2.17 -9.51 -7.77
C SER A 502 -1.20 -9.34 -6.61
N VAL A 503 0.09 -9.56 -6.98
CA VAL A 503 1.07 -9.50 -5.86
C VAL A 503 2.23 -8.61 -6.30
N LYS A 504 2.91 -8.02 -5.26
CA LYS A 504 4.23 -7.35 -5.47
C LYS A 504 5.37 -8.27 -5.02
N ALA A 505 5.86 -8.98 -6.07
CA ALA A 505 6.87 -10.01 -5.74
C ALA A 505 8.28 -9.38 -5.65
N LEU A 506 8.82 -9.41 -4.39
CA LEU A 506 10.10 -8.71 -4.15
C LEU A 506 11.25 -9.41 -4.89
N GLN A 507 10.95 -10.71 -5.19
CA GLN A 507 12.01 -11.44 -5.91
C GLN A 507 12.32 -10.78 -7.26
N ILE A 508 11.38 -10.09 -7.82
CA ILE A 508 11.64 -9.39 -9.10
C ILE A 508 12.69 -8.28 -8.88
N ILE A 509 12.59 -7.60 -7.77
CA ILE A 509 13.59 -6.55 -7.47
C ILE A 509 14.94 -7.21 -7.13
N TRP A 510 14.93 -8.28 -6.38
CA TRP A 510 16.19 -8.92 -5.91
C TRP A 510 16.96 -9.50 -7.11
N ASN A 511 16.18 -9.92 -8.12
CA ASN A 511 16.88 -10.45 -9.30
C ASN A 511 17.57 -9.33 -10.09
N HIS A 512 16.96 -8.13 -10.04
CA HIS A 512 17.52 -7.01 -10.84
C HIS A 512 18.61 -6.27 -10.05
N PHE A 513 18.47 -6.29 -8.76
CA PHE A 513 19.47 -5.59 -7.94
C PHE A 513 20.03 -6.58 -6.91
N PRO A 514 21.18 -7.14 -7.18
CA PRO A 514 21.70 -8.25 -6.36
C PRO A 514 22.15 -7.76 -4.96
N GLU A 515 22.33 -6.46 -4.79
CA GLU A 515 22.73 -6.00 -3.45
C GLU A 515 21.56 -6.09 -2.46
N TYR A 516 20.33 -6.35 -2.99
CA TYR A 516 19.20 -6.49 -2.04
C TYR A 516 18.68 -7.93 -2.08
N ASN A 517 18.19 -8.37 -0.91
CA ASN A 517 17.59 -9.71 -0.74
C ASN A 517 16.73 -9.72 0.54
N ALA A 518 16.27 -10.88 0.88
CA ALA A 518 15.33 -10.97 2.01
C ALA A 518 15.97 -10.49 3.31
N SER A 519 17.18 -10.56 3.45
CA SER A 519 17.84 -10.22 4.74
C SER A 519 17.94 -8.71 4.94
N ASN A 520 17.68 -7.94 3.87
CA ASN A 520 17.91 -6.49 4.09
C ASN A 520 16.84 -5.68 3.37
N THR A 521 15.64 -6.31 3.12
CA THR A 521 14.56 -5.57 2.42
C THR A 521 13.30 -5.61 3.29
N VAL A 522 12.66 -4.38 3.37
CA VAL A 522 11.35 -4.36 4.05
C VAL A 522 10.30 -3.80 3.07
N HIS A 523 9.08 -4.46 3.12
CA HIS A 523 7.95 -4.08 2.25
C HIS A 523 6.77 -3.60 3.10
N VAL A 524 6.40 -2.27 2.91
CA VAL A 524 5.30 -1.74 3.72
C VAL A 524 4.08 -1.50 2.81
N ASP A 525 3.02 -2.13 3.27
CA ASP A 525 1.78 -2.03 2.45
C ASP A 525 0.56 -2.22 3.36
N ASP A 526 -0.52 -1.51 2.97
CA ASP A 526 -1.74 -1.67 3.82
C ASP A 526 -2.46 -2.99 3.50
N LEU A 527 -2.10 -3.56 2.32
CA LEU A 527 -2.76 -4.83 1.96
C LEU A 527 -1.76 -5.99 2.02
N SER A 528 -2.04 -6.89 2.89
CA SER A 528 -1.10 -8.01 3.07
C SER A 528 -1.05 -8.91 1.83
N ARG A 529 -2.07 -8.96 1.08
CA ARG A 529 -2.05 -9.81 -0.13
C ARG A 529 -0.95 -9.38 -1.11
N ASN A 530 -0.52 -8.15 -1.05
CA ASN A 530 0.51 -7.68 -2.00
C ASN A 530 1.88 -8.30 -1.71
N PHE A 531 2.06 -8.71 -0.53
CA PHE A 531 3.36 -9.38 -0.30
C PHE A 531 3.14 -10.84 0.10
N ALA A 532 2.13 -11.49 -0.55
CA ALA A 532 1.80 -12.92 -0.31
C ALA A 532 2.99 -13.82 -0.69
N LEU A 533 3.83 -13.43 -1.59
CA LEU A 533 4.98 -14.29 -1.97
C LEU A 533 6.22 -13.93 -1.14
N ASN A 534 6.11 -12.91 -0.35
CA ASN A 534 7.22 -12.55 0.57
C ASN A 534 6.65 -12.06 1.89
N PRO A 535 5.95 -12.91 2.61
CA PRO A 535 5.20 -12.49 3.80
C PRO A 535 6.13 -12.13 4.97
N ARG A 536 7.37 -12.60 4.91
CA ARG A 536 8.27 -12.31 6.06
C ARG A 536 8.91 -10.93 5.89
N GLU A 537 8.87 -10.43 4.66
CA GLU A 537 9.49 -9.10 4.43
C GLU A 537 8.42 -8.02 4.44
N GLY A 538 7.11 -8.44 4.61
CA GLY A 538 6.02 -7.44 4.49
C GLY A 538 5.61 -6.93 5.88
N ILE A 539 5.41 -5.62 5.99
CA ILE A 539 4.84 -4.99 7.19
C ILE A 539 3.49 -4.38 6.78
N LYS A 540 2.46 -5.03 7.39
CA LYS A 540 1.14 -4.45 7.06
C LYS A 540 0.87 -3.21 7.92
N ILE A 541 0.61 -2.17 7.17
CA ILE A 541 0.33 -0.91 7.89
C ILE A 541 -1.17 -0.60 7.78
N HIS A 542 -1.65 0.12 8.80
CA HIS A 542 -3.10 0.46 8.76
C HIS A 542 -3.41 1.40 7.59
N ALA A 543 -4.58 1.08 7.00
CA ALA A 543 -4.95 1.93 5.85
C ALA A 543 -5.26 3.36 6.31
N PHE A 544 -4.80 4.35 5.58
CA PHE A 544 -5.03 5.76 5.92
C PHE A 544 -6.18 6.30 5.05
N LYS A 545 -7.31 6.67 5.75
CA LYS A 545 -8.49 7.14 5.00
C LYS A 545 -9.06 8.40 5.66
N ASN A 546 -9.83 9.07 4.89
CA ASN A 546 -10.58 10.24 5.40
C ASN A 546 -9.63 11.32 5.94
N ALA A 547 -8.80 11.78 5.03
CA ALA A 547 -7.70 12.69 5.44
C ALA A 547 -8.25 13.99 6.01
N HIS A 548 -9.52 14.30 5.88
CA HIS A 548 -10.07 15.61 6.31
C HIS A 548 -10.54 15.54 7.77
N THR A 549 -10.49 14.35 8.39
CA THR A 549 -11.04 14.24 9.75
C THR A 549 -9.94 14.50 10.79
N SER A 550 -10.40 14.96 11.98
CA SER A 550 -9.43 15.20 13.10
C SER A 550 -8.71 13.90 13.48
N GLU A 551 -9.41 12.80 13.38
CA GLU A 551 -8.78 11.48 13.68
C GLU A 551 -7.61 11.20 12.72
N ALA A 552 -7.86 11.42 11.37
CA ALA A 552 -6.78 11.16 10.38
C ALA A 552 -5.59 12.10 10.61
N MET A 553 -5.83 13.30 11.06
CA MET A 553 -4.71 14.26 11.30
C MET A 553 -3.90 13.83 12.53
N ALA A 554 -4.57 13.07 13.42
CA ALA A 554 -3.86 12.63 14.65
C ALA A 554 -3.12 11.31 14.37
N ASP A 555 -3.22 10.74 13.13
CA ASP A 555 -2.53 9.49 12.77
C ASP A 555 -1.01 9.61 12.97
N ARG A 556 -0.45 8.59 13.70
CA ARG A 556 1.02 8.65 13.93
C ARG A 556 1.66 7.36 13.43
N GLU A 557 1.01 6.65 12.50
CA GLU A 557 1.55 5.34 12.05
C GLU A 557 2.93 5.50 11.40
N LEU A 558 3.16 6.54 10.57
CA LEU A 558 4.46 6.67 9.90
C LEU A 558 5.55 7.06 10.91
N GLU A 559 5.15 7.75 11.93
CA GLU A 559 6.14 8.02 12.99
C GLU A 559 6.60 6.72 13.67
N LYS A 560 5.67 5.88 14.01
CA LYS A 560 6.01 4.59 14.67
C LYS A 560 6.82 3.71 13.72
N LEU A 561 6.36 3.72 12.52
CA LEU A 561 7.11 2.92 11.53
C LEU A 561 8.56 3.42 11.40
N THR A 562 8.73 4.69 11.46
CA THR A 562 10.09 5.26 11.37
C THR A 562 10.98 4.73 12.50
N ARG A 563 10.47 4.77 13.72
CA ARG A 563 11.30 4.30 14.85
C ARG A 563 11.68 2.83 14.67
N TYR A 564 10.75 2.11 14.21
CA TYR A 564 11.03 0.67 14.02
C TYR A 564 12.08 0.45 12.92
N LEU A 565 11.88 1.08 11.80
CA LEU A 565 12.80 0.82 10.66
C LEU A 565 14.21 1.35 10.98
N VAL A 566 14.28 2.41 11.71
CA VAL A 566 15.62 2.89 12.11
C VAL A 566 16.25 1.89 13.09
N HIS A 567 15.44 1.36 13.92
CA HIS A 567 15.96 0.39 14.92
C HIS A 567 16.49 -0.88 14.25
N ILE A 568 15.82 -1.33 13.25
CA ILE A 568 16.23 -2.65 12.71
C ILE A 568 17.28 -2.44 11.60
N SER A 569 17.52 -1.17 11.32
CA SER A 569 18.46 -0.91 10.22
C SER A 569 19.88 -1.36 10.58
N SER A 570 20.19 -1.49 11.87
CA SER A 570 21.56 -1.90 12.27
C SER A 570 21.69 -3.43 12.27
N LEU A 571 20.57 -4.09 11.99
CA LEU A 571 20.68 -5.58 11.98
C LEU A 571 21.29 -6.06 10.65
N ASP A 572 22.08 -7.16 10.84
CA ASP A 572 22.74 -7.71 9.62
C ASP A 572 21.75 -8.50 8.77
N ASP A 573 20.75 -9.02 9.43
CA ASP A 573 19.77 -9.85 8.68
C ASP A 573 18.38 -9.66 9.30
N PHE A 574 17.49 -9.03 8.44
CA PHE A 574 16.13 -8.75 8.92
C PHE A 574 15.36 -10.04 9.17
N ARG A 575 15.79 -11.13 8.68
CA ARG A 575 15.04 -12.40 8.88
C ARG A 575 15.16 -12.89 10.32
N THR A 576 16.06 -12.31 10.99
CA THR A 576 16.27 -12.79 12.38
C THR A 576 15.27 -12.09 13.31
N ILE A 577 14.52 -11.27 12.73
CA ILE A 577 13.57 -10.59 13.63
C ILE A 577 12.44 -11.56 13.97
N ALA A 578 12.52 -12.22 15.20
CA ALA A 578 11.47 -13.12 15.73
C ALA A 578 10.79 -12.47 16.94
N HIS A 579 9.45 -12.06 16.80
CA HIS A 579 8.84 -11.14 17.80
C HIS A 579 7.66 -11.83 18.48
N LYS A 580 7.90 -13.24 18.69
CA LYS A 580 6.64 -13.60 19.42
C LYS A 580 6.96 -13.85 20.89
N VAL A 581 6.51 -12.86 21.81
CA VAL A 581 6.74 -12.99 23.27
C VAL A 581 5.41 -12.77 24.00
N PHE A 582 5.37 -13.44 25.21
CA PHE A 582 4.23 -13.04 26.07
C PHE A 582 4.29 -11.54 26.39
N PRO A 583 3.07 -10.85 26.52
CA PRO A 583 3.16 -9.46 26.99
C PRO A 583 3.92 -9.34 28.31
N GLY A 584 4.83 -8.27 28.34
CA GLY A 584 5.59 -8.10 29.60
C GLY A 584 6.68 -7.03 29.40
N GLY A 585 7.19 -6.56 30.59
CA GLY A 585 8.20 -5.47 30.44
C GLY A 585 8.80 -5.13 31.81
N ASN A 586 9.62 -3.97 31.80
CA ASN A 586 10.42 -3.61 32.99
C ASN A 586 9.50 -2.97 34.06
N PHE A 587 9.88 -3.34 35.31
CA PHE A 587 9.22 -2.67 36.45
C PHE A 587 9.56 -1.17 36.48
N ASP A 588 8.45 -0.39 36.46
CA ASP A 588 8.62 1.08 36.51
C ASP A 588 8.14 1.60 37.87
N LYS A 589 9.11 2.10 38.66
CA LYS A 589 8.78 2.46 40.07
C LYS A 589 7.81 3.64 40.10
N LYS A 590 7.83 4.35 39.00
CA LYS A 590 6.92 5.52 38.98
C LYS A 590 5.49 5.09 38.68
N GLN A 591 5.33 3.95 37.98
CA GLN A 591 3.98 3.58 37.51
C GLN A 591 3.46 2.34 38.24
N ASP A 592 4.48 1.58 38.82
CA ASP A 592 4.03 0.23 39.25
C ASP A 592 4.35 0.06 40.74
N SER A 593 3.37 -0.44 41.41
CA SER A 593 3.61 -0.70 42.86
C SER A 593 4.03 -2.15 43.10
N SER A 594 3.85 -2.99 42.07
CA SER A 594 4.30 -4.40 42.20
C SER A 594 4.51 -4.99 40.80
N LEU A 595 5.18 -6.17 40.75
CA LEU A 595 5.42 -6.85 39.45
C LEU A 595 4.09 -7.30 38.83
N ALA A 596 3.13 -7.55 39.73
CA ALA A 596 1.81 -7.94 39.19
C ALA A 596 1.13 -6.77 38.47
N ILE A 597 1.29 -5.61 39.05
CA ILE A 597 0.71 -4.43 38.37
C ILE A 597 1.47 -4.15 37.07
N THR A 598 2.79 -4.42 37.14
CA THR A 598 3.57 -4.26 35.89
C THR A 598 3.04 -5.20 34.79
N ALA A 599 2.72 -6.39 35.18
CA ALA A 599 2.24 -7.38 34.17
C ALA A 599 0.87 -6.96 33.62
N ILE A 600 0.05 -6.43 34.45
CA ILE A 600 -1.30 -6.02 33.98
C ILE A 600 -1.17 -4.78 33.08
N ARG A 601 -0.36 -3.81 33.50
CA ARG A 601 -0.16 -2.62 32.66
C ARG A 601 0.42 -2.99 31.28
N GLU A 602 1.50 -3.81 31.32
CA GLU A 602 2.15 -4.16 30.04
C GLU A 602 1.19 -4.98 29.16
N THR A 603 0.37 -5.83 29.75
CA THR A 603 -0.62 -6.60 28.97
C THR A 603 -1.65 -5.66 28.34
N PHE A 604 -2.03 -4.68 29.11
CA PHE A 604 -2.96 -3.67 28.54
C PHE A 604 -2.27 -2.87 27.43
N GLU A 605 -1.01 -2.50 27.59
CA GLU A 605 -0.30 -1.68 26.59
C GLU A 605 -0.07 -2.48 25.31
N GLU A 606 0.10 -3.79 25.45
CA GLU A 606 0.60 -4.54 24.28
C GLU A 606 -0.55 -5.31 23.61
N SER A 607 -1.66 -5.52 24.47
CA SER A 607 -2.68 -6.41 23.86
C SER A 607 -4.06 -5.77 23.97
N GLY A 608 -4.13 -4.69 24.71
CA GLY A 608 -5.43 -4.01 24.84
C GLY A 608 -6.34 -4.72 25.83
N LEU A 609 -5.83 -5.83 26.39
CA LEU A 609 -6.65 -6.52 27.40
C LEU A 609 -6.41 -5.93 28.79
N LEU A 610 -7.52 -5.43 29.33
CA LEU A 610 -7.37 -4.79 30.66
C LEU A 610 -7.93 -5.74 31.72
N LEU A 611 -7.00 -6.08 32.63
CA LEU A 611 -7.44 -6.88 33.79
C LEU A 611 -7.68 -5.97 35.00
N ALA A 612 -9.00 -5.60 35.12
CA ALA A 612 -9.34 -4.68 36.22
C ALA A 612 -10.81 -4.84 36.59
N SER A 613 -11.11 -4.51 37.82
CA SER A 613 -12.52 -4.59 38.25
C SER A 613 -12.99 -3.21 38.73
N SER A 614 -14.37 -2.99 38.69
CA SER A 614 -14.93 -1.68 39.10
C SER A 614 -15.04 -1.60 40.63
N PHE A 615 -14.94 -0.36 41.21
CA PHE A 615 -14.99 -0.05 42.65
C PHE A 615 -16.41 -0.29 43.18
N ALA A 616 -17.47 -0.63 42.30
CA ALA A 616 -18.85 -0.73 42.83
C ALA A 616 -19.10 -2.15 43.37
N ASP A 617 -19.19 -2.39 44.73
CA ASP A 617 -19.61 -3.47 45.62
C ASP A 617 -20.33 -4.59 44.86
N SER A 618 -19.66 -5.59 44.50
CA SER A 618 -19.97 -6.98 44.12
C SER A 618 -21.38 -7.39 44.55
N SER A 619 -22.39 -6.40 45.02
CA SER A 619 -23.76 -6.84 45.36
C SER A 619 -24.78 -6.10 44.50
N VAL A 620 -24.45 -5.63 43.27
CA VAL A 620 -25.55 -5.27 42.34
C VAL A 620 -25.11 -5.67 40.93
N MET A 621 -25.16 -6.92 40.57
CA MET A 621 -25.18 -7.54 39.23
C MET A 621 -26.01 -6.70 38.25
N ASN A 622 -25.63 -5.45 38.00
CA ASN A 622 -26.07 -4.85 36.72
C ASN A 622 -25.64 -3.38 36.66
N SER A 623 -24.27 -3.07 36.66
CA SER A 623 -23.90 -1.88 35.85
C SER A 623 -22.42 -1.96 35.50
N SER A 624 -21.85 -2.96 34.66
CA SER A 624 -20.59 -2.87 33.89
C SER A 624 -20.24 -1.42 33.52
N ALA A 625 -20.05 -0.48 34.50
CA ALA A 625 -19.35 0.76 34.09
C ALA A 625 -18.30 0.48 33.01
N THR A 626 -18.72 0.14 31.84
CA THR A 626 -17.86 -0.31 30.73
C THR A 626 -17.28 0.93 30.03
N VAL A 627 -16.08 1.41 30.56
CA VAL A 627 -15.27 2.34 29.72
C VAL A 627 -15.41 1.98 28.24
N SER A 628 -15.98 2.93 27.47
CA SER A 628 -16.15 2.66 26.02
C SER A 628 -14.83 2.22 25.37
N GLU A 629 -14.92 1.46 24.37
CA GLU A 629 -13.76 0.91 23.63
C GLU A 629 -12.87 2.04 23.10
N LYS A 630 -13.42 3.08 22.64
CA LYS A 630 -12.65 4.23 22.13
C LYS A 630 -11.82 4.88 23.24
N VAL A 631 -12.38 4.99 24.39
CA VAL A 631 -11.66 5.61 25.53
C VAL A 631 -10.53 4.68 25.99
N LEU A 632 -10.74 3.38 25.94
CA LEU A 632 -9.69 2.41 26.32
C LEU A 632 -8.51 2.48 25.35
N ASP A 633 -8.82 2.67 24.07
CA ASP A 633 -7.72 2.75 23.08
C ASP A 633 -6.95 4.07 23.25
N GLU A 634 -7.66 5.17 23.49
CA GLU A 634 -6.98 6.48 23.69
C GLU A 634 -6.09 6.44 24.94
N GLU A 635 -6.70 5.88 25.98
CA GLU A 635 -5.92 5.82 27.24
C GLU A 635 -4.73 4.88 27.11
N ARG A 636 -5.03 3.79 26.43
CA ARG A 636 -3.91 2.83 26.18
C ARG A 636 -2.75 3.54 25.47
N PHE A 637 -3.05 4.35 24.50
CA PHE A 637 -2.00 5.08 23.75
C PHE A 637 -1.28 6.06 24.66
N ALA A 638 -2.00 6.80 25.45
CA ALA A 638 -1.38 7.80 26.34
C ALA A 638 -0.48 7.14 27.39
N ILE A 639 -0.93 6.00 27.92
CA ILE A 639 -0.11 5.30 28.95
C ILE A 639 1.15 4.73 28.30
N HIS A 640 1.03 4.17 27.15
CA HIS A 640 2.21 3.61 26.46
C HIS A 640 3.23 4.71 26.15
N GLN A 641 2.82 6.05 25.86
CA GLN A 641 3.74 7.17 25.53
C GLN A 641 4.21 7.86 26.81
N GLN A 642 3.85 7.23 27.90
CA GLN A 642 4.23 7.76 29.22
C GLN A 642 3.66 9.16 29.44
N LYS A 643 2.55 9.53 28.72
CA LYS A 643 1.86 10.83 28.91
C LYS A 643 0.83 10.74 30.03
N LYS A 644 0.52 9.54 30.36
CA LYS A 644 -0.42 9.32 31.48
C LYS A 644 0.00 8.05 32.24
N LEU A 645 -0.16 8.27 33.60
CA LEU A 645 0.21 7.10 34.42
C LEU A 645 -0.94 6.09 34.45
N PHE A 646 -0.57 4.83 34.42
CA PHE A 646 -1.58 3.74 34.41
C PHE A 646 -2.48 3.83 35.63
N GLN A 647 -2.03 4.25 36.75
CA GLN A 647 -2.84 4.33 37.98
C GLN A 647 -3.84 5.49 37.90
N ASP A 648 -3.35 6.55 37.24
CA ASP A 648 -4.28 7.69 37.08
C ASP A 648 -5.47 7.30 36.18
N PHE A 649 -5.09 6.56 35.17
CA PHE A 649 -6.18 6.07 34.29
C PHE A 649 -7.17 5.21 35.08
N LEU A 650 -6.65 4.31 35.86
CA LEU A 650 -7.57 3.43 36.61
C LEU A 650 -8.40 4.24 37.60
N SER A 651 -7.81 5.23 38.25
CA SER A 651 -8.54 6.02 39.26
C SER A 651 -9.62 6.88 38.58
N GLU A 652 -9.31 7.40 37.38
CA GLU A 652 -10.25 8.28 36.66
C GLU A 652 -11.50 7.50 36.23
N HIS A 653 -11.22 6.22 36.12
CA HIS A 653 -12.39 5.48 35.60
C HIS A 653 -12.90 4.51 36.67
N ASN A 654 -12.55 4.80 37.90
CA ASN A 654 -12.99 4.03 39.07
C ASN A 654 -12.76 2.52 38.90
N LEU A 655 -11.55 2.25 38.41
CA LEU A 655 -11.17 0.84 38.22
C LEU A 655 -10.03 0.47 39.17
N ARG A 656 -10.07 -0.84 39.49
CA ARG A 656 -8.92 -1.39 40.25
C ARG A 656 -8.31 -2.59 39.52
N PRO A 657 -6.95 -2.53 39.52
CA PRO A 657 -6.33 -3.68 38.85
C PRO A 657 -6.65 -5.00 39.58
N ASP A 658 -6.94 -6.09 38.77
CA ASP A 658 -7.31 -7.38 39.39
C ASP A 658 -6.05 -8.21 39.67
N VAL A 659 -5.33 -7.80 40.59
CA VAL A 659 -4.04 -8.44 40.92
C VAL A 659 -4.30 -9.83 41.48
N ALA A 660 -5.44 -9.98 42.11
CA ALA A 660 -5.73 -11.29 42.76
C ALA A 660 -5.99 -12.38 41.71
N ALA A 661 -6.31 -11.92 40.53
CA ALA A 661 -6.59 -12.91 39.47
C ALA A 661 -5.28 -13.44 38.87
N LEU A 662 -4.12 -12.70 39.11
CA LEU A 662 -2.82 -13.16 38.52
C LEU A 662 -2.18 -14.20 39.42
N MET A 663 -2.03 -15.36 38.78
CA MET A 663 -1.34 -16.46 39.52
C MET A 663 0.16 -16.49 39.15
N PRO A 664 0.99 -16.33 40.22
CA PRO A 664 2.42 -16.48 39.91
C PRO A 664 2.76 -17.89 39.43
N PHE A 665 3.62 -17.94 38.51
CA PHE A 665 3.90 -19.28 37.96
C PHE A 665 5.38 -19.62 38.16
N THR A 666 6.43 -18.83 37.56
CA THR A 666 7.86 -19.03 37.87
C THR A 666 8.61 -17.71 37.64
N GLU A 667 9.76 -17.64 38.37
CA GLU A 667 10.71 -16.53 38.11
C GLU A 667 11.98 -17.03 37.42
N TRP A 668 12.37 -16.16 36.45
CA TRP A 668 13.54 -16.61 35.69
C TRP A 668 14.63 -15.51 35.70
N ILE A 669 15.87 -16.10 35.83
CA ILE A 669 17.01 -15.16 35.71
C ILE A 669 17.83 -15.55 34.47
N THR A 670 17.95 -14.52 33.61
CA THR A 670 18.77 -14.77 32.40
C THR A 670 20.19 -15.20 32.79
N PRO A 671 20.69 -16.39 32.17
CA PRO A 671 22.04 -16.84 32.52
C PRO A 671 23.10 -15.77 32.20
N VAL A 672 24.30 -16.03 32.80
CA VAL A 672 25.44 -15.11 32.58
C VAL A 672 26.02 -15.35 31.19
N GLY A 673 26.18 -14.28 30.33
CA GLY A 673 26.70 -14.42 28.95
C GLY A 673 26.03 -13.40 28.02
N PRO A 674 24.66 -13.44 27.89
CA PRO A 674 24.00 -12.46 27.03
C PRO A 674 24.20 -11.02 27.54
N PRO A 675 24.26 -9.96 26.62
CA PRO A 675 24.60 -8.56 26.95
C PRO A 675 23.54 -7.92 27.86
N LYS A 676 22.26 -8.51 27.78
CA LYS A 676 21.19 -7.98 28.66
C LYS A 676 20.56 -9.13 29.47
N ARG A 677 20.39 -8.85 30.74
CA ARG A 677 19.86 -9.90 31.63
C ARG A 677 18.62 -9.38 32.36
N PHE A 678 17.73 -10.36 32.52
CA PHE A 678 16.49 -9.99 33.25
C PHE A 678 16.21 -11.00 34.36
N ARG A 679 15.64 -10.43 35.38
CA ARG A 679 14.93 -11.27 36.37
C ARG A 679 13.42 -11.08 36.21
N THR A 680 12.86 -12.13 35.63
CA THR A 680 11.48 -11.92 35.16
C THR A 680 10.54 -12.84 35.95
N GLN A 681 9.40 -12.19 36.49
CA GLN A 681 8.32 -12.99 37.13
C GLN A 681 7.18 -13.22 36.11
N PHE A 682 6.77 -14.51 35.94
CA PHE A 682 5.70 -14.82 34.97
C PHE A 682 4.40 -15.11 35.73
N PHE A 683 3.28 -14.61 35.11
CA PHE A 683 1.96 -14.84 35.73
C PHE A 683 1.04 -15.53 34.71
N VAL A 684 0.03 -16.28 35.34
CA VAL A 684 -1.02 -16.86 34.50
C VAL A 684 -2.38 -16.43 35.06
N THR A 685 -3.29 -16.17 34.09
CA THR A 685 -4.66 -15.86 34.58
C THR A 685 -5.68 -16.45 33.61
N PHE A 686 -6.89 -16.68 34.21
CA PHE A 686 -8.01 -17.10 33.34
C PHE A 686 -8.98 -15.92 33.13
N LEU A 687 -9.35 -15.72 31.88
CA LEU A 687 -10.27 -14.58 31.64
C LEU A 687 -11.71 -15.01 31.91
N THR A 688 -12.54 -14.17 32.72
CA THR A 688 -13.94 -14.54 33.04
C THR A 688 -14.81 -14.49 31.77
N PRO A 689 -15.53 -15.65 31.38
CA PRO A 689 -16.48 -15.61 30.26
C PRO A 689 -17.64 -14.64 30.54
N SER A 690 -17.85 -13.52 29.82
CA SER A 690 -19.08 -12.69 29.97
C SER A 690 -20.34 -13.54 29.75
N PRO A 691 -21.31 -13.76 30.82
CA PRO A 691 -22.50 -14.60 30.67
C PRO A 691 -23.36 -14.17 29.47
N SER A 692 -23.36 -14.95 28.31
CA SER A 692 -24.33 -15.12 27.20
C SER A 692 -25.76 -15.27 27.73
N SER A 693 -26.35 -14.20 28.34
CA SER A 693 -27.83 -14.36 28.39
C SER A 693 -28.49 -13.26 27.55
N GLY A 694 -28.82 -13.57 26.19
CA GLY A 694 -30.18 -13.34 25.63
C GLY A 694 -30.07 -12.80 24.19
N PHE A 695 -30.11 -13.57 23.08
CA PHE A 695 -30.49 -13.75 21.67
C PHE A 695 -30.71 -12.42 20.97
N SER A 696 -30.09 -12.13 19.74
CA SER A 696 -30.60 -11.86 18.37
C SER A 696 -29.90 -10.61 17.80
N SER A 697 -28.90 -10.87 16.92
CA SER A 697 -28.57 -10.02 15.75
C SER A 697 -27.96 -8.68 16.20
N GLY A 698 -26.66 -8.70 16.55
CA GLY A 698 -25.89 -7.43 16.42
C GLY A 698 -25.02 -7.21 17.66
N LYS A 699 -23.69 -7.64 17.62
CA LYS A 699 -22.43 -6.99 18.06
C LYS A 699 -22.27 -7.10 19.58
N LYS A 700 -21.73 -8.24 20.10
CA LYS A 700 -20.84 -7.93 21.26
C LYS A 700 -19.85 -9.09 21.46
N GLN A 701 -18.69 -9.02 20.68
CA GLN A 701 -17.46 -9.84 20.56
C GLN A 701 -16.55 -9.63 21.79
N GLU A 702 -16.52 -10.56 22.83
CA GLU A 702 -15.34 -10.85 23.69
C GLU A 702 -14.07 -10.18 23.14
N ARG A 703 -13.55 -8.90 23.67
CA ARG A 703 -12.37 -8.18 23.12
C ARG A 703 -11.23 -9.17 22.81
N LEU A 704 -11.07 -9.54 21.58
CA LEU A 704 -9.88 -10.23 21.02
C LEU A 704 -8.64 -9.31 21.14
N PRO A 705 -7.49 -9.80 21.75
CA PRO A 705 -6.29 -8.96 21.86
C PRO A 705 -5.98 -8.23 20.54
N THR A 706 -5.75 -6.94 20.69
CA THR A 706 -5.34 -6.14 19.50
C THR A 706 -3.94 -5.55 19.72
N PRO A 707 -3.09 -5.61 18.64
CA PRO A 707 -1.74 -5.06 18.80
C PRO A 707 -1.78 -3.56 19.17
N ASP A 708 -0.74 -3.06 19.92
CA ASP A 708 -0.72 -1.64 20.39
C ASP A 708 -0.65 -0.68 19.23
N GLY A 709 -1.36 -1.04 18.07
CA GLY A 709 -1.32 -0.08 16.95
C GLY A 709 0.00 -0.14 16.18
N GLY A 710 0.89 -1.35 16.41
CA GLY A 710 2.12 -1.58 15.61
C GLY A 710 3.32 -0.84 16.20
N GLN A 711 3.26 -0.24 17.42
CA GLN A 711 4.36 0.49 18.08
C GLN A 711 5.42 -0.50 18.61
N GLU A 712 5.07 -1.64 19.15
CA GLU A 712 6.06 -2.66 19.61
C GLU A 712 5.54 -4.07 19.28
N VAL A 713 4.14 -4.17 19.06
CA VAL A 713 3.53 -5.49 18.82
C VAL A 713 2.77 -5.42 17.48
N ILE A 714 3.10 -6.33 16.64
CA ILE A 714 2.60 -6.32 15.25
C ILE A 714 1.34 -7.18 15.16
N ALA A 715 1.26 -8.15 16.11
CA ALA A 715 0.03 -8.97 16.12
C ALA A 715 -0.12 -9.65 17.50
N ALA A 716 -1.50 -9.73 17.91
CA ALA A 716 -1.77 -10.45 19.17
C ALA A 716 -2.92 -11.45 18.95
N ARG A 717 -2.62 -12.71 19.37
CA ARG A 717 -3.73 -13.69 19.21
C ARG A 717 -3.73 -14.65 20.41
N PHE A 718 -4.90 -15.26 20.55
CA PHE A 718 -4.95 -16.37 21.53
C PHE A 718 -4.53 -17.67 20.85
N ILE A 719 -3.64 -18.42 21.49
CA ILE A 719 -3.21 -19.70 20.89
C ILE A 719 -3.09 -20.72 22.03
N HIS A 720 -3.63 -21.91 21.61
CA HIS A 720 -3.49 -23.00 22.58
C HIS A 720 -2.02 -23.41 22.77
N PRO A 721 -1.49 -23.67 24.09
CA PRO A 721 -0.08 -23.98 24.37
C PRO A 721 0.43 -25.14 23.49
N ALA A 722 -0.39 -26.22 23.29
CA ALA A 722 0.08 -27.35 22.45
C ALA A 722 0.28 -26.92 21.00
N GLU A 723 -0.64 -26.12 20.55
CA GLU A 723 -0.47 -25.61 19.17
C GLU A 723 0.76 -24.70 19.06
N ALA A 724 0.98 -23.84 20.07
CA ALA A 724 2.19 -22.96 20.04
C ALA A 724 3.47 -23.80 19.98
N LEU A 725 3.52 -24.88 20.71
CA LEU A 725 4.73 -25.73 20.70
C LEU A 725 4.87 -26.41 19.34
N GLU A 726 3.75 -26.82 18.71
CA GLU A 726 3.82 -27.42 17.36
C GLU A 726 4.33 -26.40 16.35
N GLU A 727 3.83 -25.14 16.54
CA GLU A 727 4.32 -24.10 15.61
C GLU A 727 5.81 -23.83 15.81
N HIS A 728 6.24 -23.91 17.06
CA HIS A 728 7.70 -23.78 17.29
C HIS A 728 8.46 -24.92 16.62
N LYS A 729 7.93 -26.17 16.75
CA LYS A 729 8.62 -27.32 16.11
C LYS A 729 8.68 -27.15 14.59
N ALA A 730 7.68 -26.49 14.09
CA ALA A 730 7.64 -26.27 12.63
C ALA A 730 8.44 -25.01 12.25
N GLN A 731 9.10 -24.42 13.25
CA GLN A 731 9.98 -23.24 13.07
C GLN A 731 9.16 -22.04 12.60
N LYS A 732 7.88 -22.04 12.96
CA LYS A 732 7.03 -20.88 12.65
C LYS A 732 7.09 -19.84 13.77
N MET A 733 7.44 -20.29 15.07
CA MET A 733 7.61 -19.41 16.24
C MET A 733 8.85 -19.82 17.04
N SER A 734 9.49 -18.76 17.46
CA SER A 734 10.67 -19.09 18.30
C SER A 734 10.38 -18.68 19.75
N PHE A 735 10.65 -19.61 20.68
CA PHE A 735 10.43 -19.31 22.11
C PHE A 735 11.77 -19.42 22.87
N MET A 736 11.94 -18.33 23.67
CA MET A 736 13.10 -18.47 24.60
C MET A 736 12.80 -19.50 25.69
N PRO A 737 13.81 -19.97 26.35
CA PRO A 737 13.68 -21.12 27.27
C PRO A 737 12.56 -20.89 28.31
N PRO A 738 12.39 -19.72 28.88
CA PRO A 738 11.31 -19.60 29.87
C PRO A 738 9.93 -19.80 29.25
N GLN A 739 9.74 -19.21 28.02
CA GLN A 739 8.41 -19.35 27.37
C GLN A 739 8.14 -20.81 26.99
N PHE A 740 9.20 -21.42 26.42
CA PHE A 740 9.02 -22.83 26.02
C PHE A 740 8.70 -23.70 27.24
N TYR A 741 9.36 -23.43 28.35
CA TYR A 741 9.15 -24.23 29.58
C TYR A 741 7.71 -24.05 30.10
N ILE A 742 7.26 -22.81 30.11
CA ILE A 742 5.92 -22.53 30.70
C ILE A 742 4.84 -23.11 29.77
N LEU A 743 5.00 -22.96 28.47
CA LEU A 743 3.99 -23.54 27.53
C LEU A 743 3.97 -25.06 27.60
N SER A 744 5.18 -25.65 27.71
CA SER A 744 5.22 -27.14 27.80
C SER A 744 4.51 -27.62 29.06
N THR A 745 4.68 -26.82 30.15
CA THR A 745 4.04 -27.23 31.42
C THR A 745 2.51 -27.07 31.33
N LEU A 746 2.08 -25.96 30.74
CA LEU A 746 0.62 -25.74 30.65
C LEU A 746 -0.01 -26.74 29.66
N ALA A 747 0.70 -27.08 28.59
CA ALA A 747 0.15 -28.02 27.58
C ALA A 747 -0.11 -29.40 28.18
N GLU A 748 0.63 -29.71 29.32
CA GLU A 748 0.37 -31.02 29.97
C GLU A 748 -0.95 -31.01 30.74
N ILE A 749 -1.34 -29.76 31.11
CA ILE A 749 -2.55 -29.69 31.97
C ILE A 749 -3.76 -29.32 31.10
N LEU A 750 -3.54 -28.29 30.21
CA LEU A 750 -4.69 -27.79 29.43
C LEU A 750 -4.85 -28.58 28.13
N LYS A 751 -5.76 -29.56 28.21
CA LYS A 751 -5.95 -30.44 27.03
C LYS A 751 -7.30 -30.12 26.38
N GLY A 752 -7.25 -30.24 24.97
CA GLY A 752 -8.54 -30.05 24.27
C GLY A 752 -8.81 -28.57 24.00
N SER A 753 -10.04 -28.24 23.52
CA SER A 753 -10.35 -26.88 23.01
C SER A 753 -11.06 -26.04 24.08
N VAL A 754 -11.32 -26.78 25.29
CA VAL A 754 -11.95 -26.02 26.37
C VAL A 754 -11.21 -26.30 27.68
N ASN A 755 -11.06 -25.17 28.49
CA ASN A 755 -10.44 -25.36 29.83
C ASN A 755 -11.49 -25.84 30.84
N THR A 756 -11.35 -27.13 31.29
CA THR A 756 -12.30 -27.65 32.29
C THR A 756 -11.97 -27.11 33.69
N ALA A 757 -12.95 -27.14 34.57
CA ALA A 757 -12.75 -26.70 35.97
C ALA A 757 -11.59 -27.46 36.63
N GLU A 758 -11.56 -28.72 36.33
CA GLU A 758 -10.45 -29.52 36.91
C GLU A 758 -9.08 -29.04 36.42
N GLN A 759 -9.01 -28.78 35.12
CA GLN A 759 -7.73 -28.29 34.58
C GLN A 759 -7.35 -26.94 35.20
N ARG A 760 -8.34 -26.08 35.36
CA ARG A 760 -8.05 -24.76 35.97
C ARG A 760 -7.60 -24.94 37.43
N GLU A 761 -8.25 -25.82 38.13
CA GLU A 761 -7.84 -26.07 39.52
C GLU A 761 -6.40 -26.60 39.60
N ARG A 762 -6.07 -27.40 38.64
CA ARG A 762 -4.68 -27.93 38.66
C ARG A 762 -3.66 -26.80 38.40
N VAL A 763 -3.98 -25.91 37.47
CA VAL A 763 -3.05 -24.79 37.23
C VAL A 763 -2.97 -23.93 38.50
N GLU A 764 -4.11 -23.74 39.12
CA GLU A 764 -4.11 -22.94 40.37
C GLU A 764 -3.28 -23.63 41.46
N ALA A 765 -3.46 -24.94 41.54
CA ALA A 765 -2.68 -25.67 42.55
C ALA A 765 -1.18 -25.57 42.27
N LEU A 766 -0.86 -25.66 41.01
CA LEU A 766 0.57 -25.53 40.66
C LEU A 766 1.11 -24.14 41.04
N SER A 767 0.36 -23.17 40.72
CA SER A 767 0.78 -21.79 41.02
C SER A 767 0.91 -21.58 42.53
N ALA A 768 -0.05 -22.10 43.34
CA ALA A 768 -0.05 -21.88 44.80
C ALA A 768 1.03 -22.73 45.48
N GLY A 769 1.52 -23.75 44.71
CA GLY A 769 2.50 -24.66 45.34
C GLY A 769 3.94 -24.15 45.14
N ALA A 770 4.92 -25.10 45.34
CA ALA A 770 6.36 -24.76 45.26
C ALA A 770 6.76 -24.28 43.86
N PHE A 771 6.00 -24.73 42.90
CA PHE A 771 6.32 -24.35 41.51
C PHE A 771 6.17 -22.84 41.31
N GLY A 772 5.10 -22.26 41.73
CA GLY A 772 4.82 -20.82 41.54
C GLY A 772 5.88 -19.93 42.22
N LYS A 773 6.65 -20.54 43.17
CA LYS A 773 7.67 -19.73 43.89
C LYS A 773 9.08 -20.08 43.40
N LEU A 774 9.03 -20.85 42.36
CA LEU A 774 10.34 -21.36 41.89
C LEU A 774 11.06 -20.25 41.10
N VAL A 775 12.41 -20.08 41.58
CA VAL A 775 13.27 -19.18 40.78
C VAL A 775 14.25 -20.03 39.96
N ILE A 776 14.08 -19.86 38.69
CA ILE A 776 14.94 -20.69 37.82
C ILE A 776 16.09 -19.83 37.26
N ASN A 777 17.30 -20.41 37.60
CA ASN A 777 18.55 -19.77 37.15
C ASN A 777 19.35 -20.76 36.29
N PRO A 778 19.00 -20.71 35.02
CA PRO A 778 19.60 -21.75 34.18
C PRO A 778 21.13 -21.67 34.20
N LEU A 779 21.72 -22.95 34.31
CA LEU A 779 23.21 -23.05 34.30
C LEU A 779 23.62 -23.91 33.10
N ALA A 780 24.54 -23.23 32.33
CA ALA A 780 25.05 -24.02 31.17
C ALA A 780 26.08 -25.06 31.64
N ILE A 781 25.82 -26.41 31.37
CA ILE A 781 26.73 -27.43 31.96
C ILE A 781 27.39 -28.22 30.83
N GLY A 782 27.33 -27.58 29.58
CA GLY A 782 28.03 -28.24 28.45
C GLY A 782 27.10 -28.39 27.25
N LYS A 783 27.57 -29.21 26.28
CA LYS A 783 26.78 -29.43 25.04
C LYS A 783 26.44 -30.92 24.90
N ASP A 784 25.24 -31.16 24.30
CA ASP A 784 24.92 -32.59 24.07
C ASP A 784 25.58 -33.11 22.80
N ASP A 785 25.38 -34.39 22.47
CA ASP A 785 26.10 -35.08 21.36
C ASP A 785 25.81 -34.41 20.02
N THR A 786 24.85 -33.60 19.98
CA THR A 786 24.50 -32.94 18.71
C THR A 786 24.97 -31.49 18.72
N GLY A 787 25.72 -31.13 19.80
CA GLY A 787 26.33 -29.78 19.82
C GLY A 787 25.38 -28.74 20.41
N ARG A 788 24.16 -29.13 20.94
CA ARG A 788 23.24 -28.18 21.59
C ARG A 788 23.65 -27.89 23.04
N GLN A 789 23.52 -26.58 23.34
CA GLN A 789 23.86 -26.21 24.74
C GLN A 789 22.85 -26.82 25.73
N ILE A 790 23.42 -27.33 26.86
CA ILE A 790 22.54 -27.93 27.89
C ILE A 790 22.37 -26.90 29.02
N LEU A 791 21.09 -26.51 29.13
CA LEU A 791 20.80 -25.61 30.27
C LEU A 791 20.12 -26.41 31.39
N ALA A 792 20.96 -26.55 32.52
CA ALA A 792 20.39 -27.29 33.67
C ALA A 792 19.61 -26.34 34.60
N TYR A 793 18.38 -26.84 34.98
CA TYR A 793 17.54 -26.03 35.90
C TYR A 793 17.62 -26.56 37.33
N GLU A 794 16.95 -25.85 38.25
CA GLU A 794 17.04 -26.23 39.67
C GLU A 794 16.54 -27.66 39.87
N GLY A 795 17.39 -28.48 40.70
CA GLY A 795 16.92 -29.86 40.99
C GLY A 795 17.52 -30.88 40.02
N ASP A 796 18.23 -30.28 39.02
CA ASP A 796 18.88 -31.20 38.08
C ASP A 796 20.14 -31.83 38.69
N GLU A 797 20.36 -33.11 38.35
CA GLU A 797 21.57 -33.78 38.92
C GLU A 797 22.85 -33.01 38.56
N GLY A 798 22.83 -32.37 37.44
CA GLY A 798 24.03 -31.60 37.02
C GLY A 798 24.13 -30.28 37.81
N ARG A 799 23.10 -30.11 38.67
CA ARG A 799 23.12 -28.89 39.51
C ARG A 799 22.84 -29.23 40.97
N GLY A 800 23.35 -30.48 41.33
CA GLY A 800 23.31 -30.74 42.79
C GLY A 800 22.02 -31.48 43.20
N GLY A 801 21.13 -31.80 42.21
CA GLY A 801 19.91 -32.60 42.45
C GLY A 801 20.20 -34.10 42.58
N PRO A 802 19.15 -34.93 43.00
CA PRO A 802 19.33 -36.37 43.17
C PRO A 802 19.83 -37.04 41.87
N LYS A 803 20.67 -38.05 42.13
CA LYS A 803 21.22 -38.77 40.97
C LYS A 803 20.10 -39.35 40.10
N GLY A 804 20.13 -39.03 38.76
CA GLY A 804 19.14 -39.60 37.80
C GLY A 804 18.02 -38.59 37.50
N ARG A 805 17.99 -37.55 38.35
CA ARG A 805 16.93 -36.55 38.07
C ARG A 805 17.40 -35.53 37.01
N LEU A 806 16.45 -35.43 35.93
CA LEU A 806 16.80 -34.49 34.84
C LEU A 806 15.78 -33.36 34.78
N HIS A 807 16.23 -32.24 34.91
CA HIS A 807 15.48 -30.98 34.72
C HIS A 807 16.35 -29.97 33.94
N ARG A 808 16.27 -30.05 32.62
CA ARG A 808 17.21 -29.28 31.79
C ARG A 808 16.64 -29.15 30.37
N ALA A 809 17.21 -28.19 29.67
CA ALA A 809 16.83 -28.05 28.25
C ALA A 809 18.08 -28.04 27.36
N MET A 810 17.89 -28.76 26.20
CA MET A 810 18.93 -28.65 25.15
C MET A 810 18.54 -27.59 24.12
N VAL A 811 19.51 -26.63 24.11
CA VAL A 811 19.08 -25.48 23.27
C VAL A 811 20.15 -25.23 22.20
N GLN A 812 19.57 -25.07 21.02
CA GLN A 812 20.46 -24.55 19.94
C GLN A 812 20.10 -23.09 19.64
N PHE A 813 21.19 -22.24 20.02
CA PHE A 813 20.88 -20.80 19.81
C PHE A 813 21.24 -20.41 18.38
N GLY A 814 20.33 -19.71 17.65
CA GLY A 814 20.63 -19.02 16.37
C GLY A 814 21.03 -17.56 16.59
N LYS A 815 21.18 -16.62 15.54
CA LYS A 815 21.57 -15.20 15.70
C LYS A 815 20.49 -14.42 16.46
N GLY A 816 20.42 -14.72 17.89
CA GLY A 816 19.54 -13.87 18.73
C GLY A 816 18.19 -14.56 19.00
N THR A 817 17.91 -15.82 18.49
CA THR A 817 16.70 -16.61 18.78
C THR A 817 17.10 -18.07 19.03
N VAL A 818 15.99 -18.76 19.53
CA VAL A 818 16.24 -20.21 19.77
C VAL A 818 15.79 -21.02 18.54
N ALA A 819 16.83 -21.63 17.84
CA ALA A 819 16.53 -22.43 16.62
C ALA A 819 15.90 -23.78 16.99
N GLN A 820 16.42 -24.38 18.11
CA GLN A 820 15.85 -25.67 18.57
C GLN A 820 15.93 -25.74 20.10
N ILE A 821 14.85 -26.32 20.65
CA ILE A 821 14.91 -26.49 22.11
C ILE A 821 14.13 -27.75 22.49
N THR A 822 14.77 -28.52 23.37
CA THR A 822 14.07 -29.71 23.90
C THR A 822 14.18 -29.71 25.43
N LEU A 823 12.90 -29.86 25.96
CA LEU A 823 12.87 -29.87 27.44
C LEU A 823 12.89 -31.33 27.93
N VAL A 824 13.81 -31.59 28.89
CA VAL A 824 13.85 -32.93 29.52
C VAL A 824 13.56 -32.76 31.02
N ARG A 825 12.36 -33.32 31.29
CA ARG A 825 11.93 -33.31 32.71
C ARG A 825 11.29 -34.65 33.06
N ASN A 826 12.03 -35.37 34.03
CA ASN A 826 11.52 -36.75 34.25
C ASN A 826 10.95 -36.87 35.66
N PHE A 827 10.44 -35.81 36.12
CA PHE A 827 9.76 -35.88 37.44
C PHE A 827 8.54 -34.98 37.40
N ASP A 828 7.70 -35.20 38.45
CA ASP A 828 6.45 -34.40 38.50
C ASP A 828 6.70 -33.06 39.23
N ILE A 829 6.56 -32.00 38.44
CA ILE A 829 6.97 -30.68 38.96
C ILE A 829 5.92 -30.17 39.96
N SER A 830 4.76 -30.79 40.02
CA SER A 830 3.74 -30.36 41.00
C SER A 830 3.94 -31.06 42.35
N LYS A 831 4.68 -32.12 42.36
CA LYS A 831 4.76 -32.88 43.64
C LYS A 831 6.21 -33.00 44.10
N ASP A 832 7.09 -32.90 43.18
CA ASP A 832 8.43 -33.41 43.54
C ASP A 832 9.42 -32.25 43.59
N ILE A 833 8.82 -30.92 43.82
CA ILE A 833 9.77 -29.80 43.95
C ILE A 833 10.14 -29.66 45.44
N GLU A 834 11.43 -29.98 45.77
CA GLU A 834 11.85 -29.89 47.18
C GLU A 834 12.11 -28.43 47.58
N PRO A 835 11.41 -27.93 48.49
CA PRO A 835 11.49 -26.51 48.90
C PRO A 835 12.91 -26.13 49.35
N ALA A 836 13.75 -27.11 49.82
CA ALA A 836 15.11 -26.88 50.37
C ALA A 836 16.15 -26.76 49.24
N THR A 837 15.92 -27.24 47.99
CA THR A 837 16.84 -27.21 46.83
C THR A 837 16.84 -25.82 46.20
N PHE A 838 16.17 -24.72 46.92
CA PHE A 838 15.93 -23.47 46.18
C PHE A 838 16.25 -22.28 47.08
N ASN A 839 17.00 -22.56 48.33
CA ASN A 839 17.40 -21.49 49.26
C ASN A 839 18.89 -21.17 49.10
N MET A 840 19.46 -21.09 47.83
CA MET A 840 20.85 -20.58 47.88
C MET A 840 20.84 -19.05 47.97
N PRO A 841 21.48 -18.39 49.07
CA PRO A 841 21.56 -16.94 49.33
C PRO A 841 22.01 -16.16 48.08
N SER A 842 21.06 -15.29 47.57
CA SER A 842 21.12 -14.16 46.63
C SER A 842 22.50 -13.49 46.60
N SER A 843 23.48 -13.87 47.55
CA SER A 843 24.71 -13.07 47.65
C SER A 843 25.84 -13.66 46.81
N LYS A 844 25.51 -14.71 45.97
CA LYS A 844 26.55 -15.06 44.97
C LYS A 844 25.94 -15.09 43.58
N LEU A 845 24.86 -14.36 43.25
CA LEU A 845 24.25 -14.15 41.93
C LEU A 845 24.49 -12.70 41.49
#